data_AF-A0A7J6GR85-F1
#
_entry.id   AF-A0A7J6GR85-F1
#
_cell.length_a   1.000
_cell.length_b   1.000
_cell.length_c   1.000
_cell.angle_alpha   90.00
_cell.angle_beta   90.00
_cell.angle_gamma   90.00
#
_symmetry.space_group_name_H-M   'P 1'
#
loop_
_entity.id
_entity.type
_entity.pdbx_description
1 polymer ?
#
loop_
_entity_poly.entity_id
_entity_poly.type
_entity_poly.pdbx_seq_one_letter_code
_entity_poly.pdbx_strand_id
1 'polypeptide(L)'
;MGFFKTLALLLVVVSVVEVASSASINYGDALSKSILFFEGQRSGKLPSSQRMTWRKDSALTDGFDIGVDLVGGYYDAGDNVKFNFPMAFSTTMLAWSVIEFGKSMGPDLPHALDAIRWGTDYFLKATSVPGFVFVQVGDPYGDHMCWERPEDMDTPRTPFAVSKQFPGSEVFDFADKNRGSYNDTLGHWVCPFYCDFSGYQDELLWGAAWLFKATNEPYYWNYVMTNRQTLKSSTIVKHIDIDGVKYSNAYSFAEFGWDTKTAGINVLISKFLLPSASASSSPFIADADNFICSVLPESPTKSVSYSPGGLLFKPGGSNLQHATALSFLLVAYSRYLNQAKRVVHCGNIVASPSRLIAVARSQVDYILGNNPMKMSYMVGYGAKFPQKIHHRGSSLPSIDNQKGHIDCHGGTTYFLSNNPNPNVLTGAIVGGPDISDSYSDSRSDFVWGPDSGQDSGLEEEKMQQRKSTFGRPTGTDGSDFSYRMVVESRYQRVAEGKSRFSKLIFVQAIIQIIGALYAVLRTSWEGGPNRIAISSTAVCLISLFIGDLGRRRSRTNLLRFYMVASSIALIVSIYCVVKDNLTLQVLQDLSNWERHKFELLEISHAILDESSKSLLLARYELGSSFHYQLNLIMLQPMHVVVSDL
;
A
#
# COMPACT_ATOMS: atom_id res chain seq x y z
N MET A 1 -14.80 14.96 51.83
CA MET A 1 -13.52 15.34 51.18
C MET A 1 -12.69 14.16 50.66
N GLY A 2 -12.72 12.96 51.28
CA GLY A 2 -11.95 11.79 50.80
C GLY A 2 -12.43 11.22 49.46
N PHE A 3 -13.74 11.09 49.26
CA PHE A 3 -14.34 10.44 48.07
C PHE A 3 -13.97 11.13 46.73
N PHE A 4 -13.89 12.46 46.72
CA PHE A 4 -13.52 13.23 45.52
C PHE A 4 -12.02 13.16 45.19
N LYS A 5 -11.15 12.97 46.18
CA LYS A 5 -9.71 12.76 45.97
C LYS A 5 -9.44 11.38 45.36
N THR A 6 -10.15 10.36 45.83
CA THR A 6 -10.02 8.99 45.30
C THR A 6 -10.59 8.87 43.88
N LEU A 7 -11.71 9.53 43.58
CA LEU A 7 -12.31 9.55 42.24
C LEU A 7 -11.45 10.30 41.21
N ALA A 8 -10.82 11.41 41.61
CA ALA A 8 -9.89 12.15 40.76
C ALA A 8 -8.60 11.37 40.48
N LEU A 9 -8.06 10.66 41.50
CA LEU A 9 -6.90 9.80 41.33
C LEU A 9 -7.22 8.58 40.45
N LEU A 10 -8.40 7.96 40.63
CA LEU A 10 -8.88 6.87 39.77
C LEU A 10 -9.11 7.33 38.33
N LEU A 11 -9.66 8.52 38.10
CA LEU A 11 -9.85 9.06 36.75
C LEU A 11 -8.51 9.39 36.07
N VAL A 12 -7.51 9.86 36.81
CA VAL A 12 -6.15 10.08 36.30
C VAL A 12 -5.45 8.75 36.00
N VAL A 13 -5.60 7.72 36.85
CA VAL A 13 -5.03 6.39 36.59
C VAL A 13 -5.74 5.69 35.44
N VAL A 14 -7.07 5.79 35.32
CA VAL A 14 -7.84 5.23 34.19
C VAL A 14 -7.51 5.94 32.87
N SER A 15 -7.24 7.25 32.88
CA SER A 15 -6.80 7.97 31.68
C SER A 15 -5.32 7.79 31.32
N VAL A 16 -4.49 7.32 32.26
CA VAL A 16 -3.11 6.89 32.00
C VAL A 16 -3.04 5.43 31.52
N VAL A 17 -4.02 4.59 31.86
CA VAL A 17 -4.03 3.15 31.52
C VAL A 17 -4.68 2.84 30.15
N GLU A 18 -5.43 3.77 29.54
CA GLU A 18 -6.01 3.59 28.18
C GLU A 18 -5.22 4.24 27.03
N VAL A 19 -3.94 4.54 27.21
CA VAL A 19 -3.05 4.88 26.09
C VAL A 19 -2.05 3.76 25.87
N ALA A 20 -2.57 2.57 25.59
CA ALA A 20 -1.88 1.71 24.65
C ALA A 20 -1.86 2.46 23.31
N SER A 21 -0.76 3.17 23.05
CA SER A 21 -0.45 3.77 21.76
C SER A 21 -0.63 2.70 20.69
N SER A 22 -1.78 2.69 20.01
CA SER A 22 -1.85 2.14 18.67
C SER A 22 -0.85 2.96 17.86
N ALA A 23 0.34 2.40 17.64
CA ALA A 23 1.34 2.99 16.77
C ALA A 23 0.63 3.24 15.43
N SER A 24 0.48 4.51 15.06
CA SER A 24 -0.16 4.88 13.81
C SER A 24 0.64 4.23 12.67
N ILE A 25 -0.07 3.54 11.77
CA ILE A 25 0.54 2.88 10.60
C ILE A 25 1.36 3.92 9.81
N ASN A 26 2.65 3.63 9.64
CA ASN A 26 3.56 4.43 8.84
C ASN A 26 3.64 3.87 7.42
N TYR A 27 2.88 4.46 6.51
CA TYR A 27 2.85 4.01 5.12
C TYR A 27 4.09 4.39 4.30
N GLY A 28 4.85 5.39 4.74
CA GLY A 28 6.13 5.74 4.09
C GLY A 28 7.15 4.64 4.30
N ASP A 29 7.26 4.17 5.54
CA ASP A 29 8.11 3.04 5.88
C ASP A 29 7.68 1.75 5.13
N ALA A 30 6.37 1.51 5.03
CA ALA A 30 5.85 0.39 4.24
C ALA A 30 6.22 0.51 2.74
N LEU A 31 6.17 1.72 2.19
CA LEU A 31 6.57 1.99 0.80
C LEU A 31 8.07 1.73 0.58
N SER A 32 8.93 2.31 1.41
CA SER A 32 10.39 2.14 1.28
C SER A 32 10.79 0.67 1.36
N LYS A 33 10.19 -0.09 2.29
CA LYS A 33 10.38 -1.54 2.42
C LYS A 33 9.86 -2.29 1.20
N SER A 34 8.66 -1.97 0.74
CA SER A 34 8.07 -2.59 -0.44
C SER A 34 8.91 -2.38 -1.71
N ILE A 35 9.56 -1.22 -1.86
CA ILE A 35 10.49 -1.01 -2.98
C ILE A 35 11.80 -1.79 -2.76
N LEU A 36 12.31 -1.83 -1.53
CA LEU A 36 13.51 -2.60 -1.17
C LEU A 36 13.38 -4.09 -1.49
N PHE A 37 12.17 -4.67 -1.38
CA PHE A 37 11.92 -6.06 -1.77
C PHE A 37 12.42 -6.40 -3.17
N PHE A 38 12.27 -5.50 -4.15
CA PHE A 38 12.71 -5.77 -5.53
C PHE A 38 14.21 -6.08 -5.59
N GLU A 39 15.01 -5.42 -4.75
CA GLU A 39 16.44 -5.69 -4.67
C GLU A 39 16.74 -7.10 -4.16
N GLY A 40 15.89 -7.63 -3.27
CA GLY A 40 15.94 -9.01 -2.80
C GLY A 40 15.62 -10.06 -3.86
N GLN A 41 14.90 -9.69 -4.92
CA GLN A 41 14.52 -10.57 -6.04
C GLN A 41 15.45 -10.49 -7.26
N ARG A 42 16.41 -9.55 -7.31
CA ARG A 42 17.25 -9.34 -8.51
C ARG A 42 18.01 -10.62 -8.90
N SER A 43 18.00 -11.00 -10.16
CA SER A 43 18.88 -12.01 -10.75
C SER A 43 19.97 -11.33 -11.57
N GLY A 44 21.14 -11.96 -11.75
CA GLY A 44 22.25 -11.40 -12.53
C GLY A 44 23.28 -10.67 -11.68
N LYS A 45 24.09 -9.83 -12.35
CA LYS A 45 25.15 -9.04 -11.71
C LYS A 45 24.58 -7.84 -10.99
N LEU A 46 24.67 -7.84 -9.66
CA LEU A 46 24.07 -6.81 -8.81
C LEU A 46 24.85 -5.49 -8.88
N PRO A 47 24.18 -4.34 -8.79
CA PRO A 47 24.85 -3.05 -8.77
C PRO A 47 25.55 -2.82 -7.43
N SER A 48 26.61 -2.01 -7.42
CA SER A 48 27.29 -1.62 -6.17
C SER A 48 26.40 -0.82 -5.20
N SER A 49 25.30 -0.25 -5.70
CA SER A 49 24.28 0.45 -4.91
C SER A 49 23.24 -0.47 -4.26
N GLN A 50 23.34 -1.80 -4.43
CA GLN A 50 22.44 -2.78 -3.83
C GLN A 50 22.39 -2.62 -2.30
N ARG A 51 21.18 -2.40 -1.76
CA ARG A 51 20.92 -2.22 -0.32
C ARG A 51 20.62 -3.55 0.38
N MET A 52 20.07 -4.53 -0.34
CA MET A 52 19.86 -5.89 0.18
C MET A 52 21.17 -6.69 0.18
N THR A 53 22.03 -6.45 1.17
CA THR A 53 23.45 -6.87 1.14
C THR A 53 23.71 -8.37 1.23
N TRP A 54 22.74 -9.16 1.71
CA TRP A 54 22.84 -10.61 1.80
C TRP A 54 22.67 -11.32 0.44
N ARG A 55 22.14 -10.62 -0.59
CA ARG A 55 22.12 -11.09 -1.98
C ARG A 55 23.45 -10.80 -2.68
N LYS A 56 23.92 -11.71 -3.52
CA LYS A 56 25.10 -11.51 -4.40
C LYS A 56 24.75 -11.84 -5.85
N ASP A 57 25.75 -11.68 -6.72
CA ASP A 57 25.67 -12.02 -8.13
C ASP A 57 25.22 -13.48 -8.31
N SER A 58 24.24 -13.69 -9.17
CA SER A 58 23.67 -15.01 -9.45
C SER A 58 23.30 -15.12 -10.94
N ALA A 59 23.13 -16.35 -11.46
CA ALA A 59 22.64 -16.58 -12.82
C ALA A 59 23.40 -15.81 -13.93
N LEU A 60 24.73 -15.69 -13.79
CA LEU A 60 25.57 -14.88 -14.67
C LEU A 60 25.76 -15.46 -16.08
N THR A 61 25.24 -16.67 -16.31
CA THR A 61 25.35 -17.41 -17.57
C THR A 61 23.98 -17.62 -18.24
N ASP A 62 22.92 -16.96 -17.76
CA ASP A 62 21.58 -17.06 -18.37
C ASP A 62 21.62 -16.74 -19.87
N GLY A 63 21.25 -17.73 -20.70
CA GLY A 63 21.21 -17.65 -22.17
C GLY A 63 22.56 -17.77 -22.89
N PHE A 64 23.66 -17.94 -22.16
CA PHE A 64 25.01 -18.07 -22.74
C PHE A 64 25.13 -19.25 -23.72
N ASP A 65 24.50 -20.37 -23.38
CA ASP A 65 24.45 -21.62 -24.15
C ASP A 65 23.81 -21.46 -25.55
N ILE A 66 22.89 -20.49 -25.69
CA ILE A 66 22.24 -20.15 -26.96
C ILE A 66 22.77 -18.85 -27.59
N GLY A 67 23.83 -18.26 -27.02
CA GLY A 67 24.42 -17.02 -27.53
C GLY A 67 23.58 -15.76 -27.33
N VAL A 68 22.69 -15.74 -26.33
CA VAL A 68 21.84 -14.59 -26.00
C VAL A 68 22.10 -14.16 -24.55
N ASP A 69 22.40 -12.88 -24.31
CA ASP A 69 22.49 -12.39 -22.93
C ASP A 69 21.10 -12.30 -22.33
N LEU A 70 20.75 -13.21 -21.43
CA LEU A 70 19.51 -13.17 -20.65
C LEU A 70 19.78 -12.89 -19.16
N VAL A 71 20.98 -12.42 -18.80
CA VAL A 71 21.35 -12.09 -17.41
C VAL A 71 20.57 -10.85 -16.94
N GLY A 72 20.04 -10.89 -15.71
CA GLY A 72 19.22 -9.82 -15.15
C GLY A 72 17.80 -10.27 -14.80
N GLY A 73 16.92 -9.30 -14.59
CA GLY A 73 15.51 -9.55 -14.28
C GLY A 73 15.28 -9.93 -12.82
N TYR A 74 14.09 -10.42 -12.50
CA TYR A 74 13.71 -10.81 -11.16
C TYR A 74 13.44 -12.31 -11.08
N TYR A 75 13.87 -12.94 -9.99
CA TYR A 75 13.30 -14.22 -9.59
C TYR A 75 11.84 -14.03 -9.21
N ASP A 76 11.03 -15.02 -9.57
CA ASP A 76 9.59 -14.88 -9.52
C ASP A 76 9.06 -14.84 -8.07
N ALA A 77 9.33 -15.86 -7.26
CA ALA A 77 8.78 -15.98 -5.92
C ALA A 77 9.88 -16.33 -4.90
N GLY A 78 9.69 -17.42 -4.16
CA GLY A 78 10.72 -18.04 -3.34
C GLY A 78 11.67 -18.97 -4.11
N ASP A 79 11.46 -19.10 -5.42
CA ASP A 79 12.21 -19.89 -6.39
C ASP A 79 13.22 -19.07 -7.17
N ASN A 80 14.00 -19.72 -8.05
CA ASN A 80 14.99 -19.03 -8.87
C ASN A 80 14.65 -19.07 -10.37
N VAL A 81 13.41 -19.38 -10.72
CA VAL A 81 12.89 -19.29 -12.09
C VAL A 81 12.55 -17.84 -12.41
N LYS A 82 12.81 -17.42 -13.66
CA LYS A 82 12.36 -16.15 -14.20
C LYS A 82 11.14 -16.38 -15.07
N PHE A 83 9.95 -16.23 -14.53
CA PHE A 83 8.70 -16.26 -15.30
C PHE A 83 8.38 -14.84 -15.83
N ASN A 84 8.41 -14.63 -17.15
CA ASN A 84 8.24 -13.28 -17.69
C ASN A 84 6.80 -12.80 -17.66
N PHE A 85 5.80 -13.69 -17.70
CA PHE A 85 4.39 -13.31 -17.66
C PHE A 85 4.01 -12.52 -16.38
N PRO A 86 4.26 -13.04 -15.16
CA PRO A 86 4.08 -12.27 -13.93
C PRO A 86 5.09 -11.14 -13.77
N MET A 87 6.35 -11.29 -14.22
CA MET A 87 7.36 -10.22 -14.13
C MET A 87 6.95 -8.98 -14.93
N ALA A 88 6.37 -9.18 -16.12
CA ALA A 88 5.92 -8.11 -17.01
C ALA A 88 4.70 -7.38 -16.43
N PHE A 89 3.72 -8.13 -15.91
CA PHE A 89 2.59 -7.55 -15.18
C PHE A 89 3.07 -6.65 -14.04
N SER A 90 4.04 -7.12 -13.29
CA SER A 90 4.55 -6.46 -12.08
C SER A 90 5.38 -5.22 -12.34
N THR A 91 6.21 -5.28 -13.37
CA THR A 91 6.93 -4.12 -13.89
C THR A 91 5.94 -3.06 -14.40
N THR A 92 4.87 -3.50 -15.08
CA THR A 92 3.80 -2.61 -15.55
C THR A 92 3.04 -1.98 -14.38
N MET A 93 2.72 -2.73 -13.33
CA MET A 93 2.05 -2.22 -12.13
C MET A 93 2.90 -1.22 -11.36
N LEU A 94 4.20 -1.47 -11.23
CA LEU A 94 5.13 -0.51 -10.62
C LEU A 94 5.22 0.77 -11.45
N ALA A 95 5.29 0.66 -12.78
CA ALA A 95 5.26 1.81 -13.68
C ALA A 95 3.94 2.58 -13.59
N TRP A 96 2.79 1.90 -13.56
CA TRP A 96 1.49 2.54 -13.38
C TRP A 96 1.40 3.30 -12.05
N SER A 97 1.90 2.70 -10.97
CA SER A 97 1.99 3.35 -9.66
C SER A 97 2.85 4.63 -9.71
N VAL A 98 4.02 4.57 -10.32
CA VAL A 98 4.88 5.76 -10.52
C VAL A 98 4.18 6.84 -11.35
N ILE A 99 3.46 6.46 -12.42
CA ILE A 99 2.71 7.40 -13.26
C ILE A 99 1.59 8.10 -12.47
N GLU A 100 0.82 7.36 -11.67
CA GLU A 100 -0.31 7.92 -10.93
C GLU A 100 0.09 8.75 -9.71
N PHE A 101 1.14 8.31 -9.03
CA PHE A 101 1.42 8.71 -7.67
C PHE A 101 2.87 9.12 -7.43
N GLY A 102 3.79 9.00 -8.40
CA GLY A 102 5.24 9.20 -8.20
C GLY A 102 5.63 10.52 -7.54
N LYS A 103 4.86 11.59 -7.74
CA LYS A 103 5.03 12.88 -7.02
C LYS A 103 4.88 12.78 -5.49
N SER A 104 4.28 11.71 -4.99
CA SER A 104 4.08 11.41 -3.56
C SER A 104 5.08 10.40 -3.00
N MET A 105 5.94 9.78 -3.82
CA MET A 105 6.94 8.80 -3.36
C MET A 105 8.09 9.44 -2.55
N GLY A 106 8.30 10.74 -2.68
CA GLY A 106 9.41 11.43 -2.00
C GLY A 106 10.77 10.80 -2.34
N PRO A 107 11.60 10.43 -1.35
CA PRO A 107 12.94 9.88 -1.59
C PRO A 107 12.93 8.46 -2.19
N ASP A 108 11.78 7.77 -2.20
CA ASP A 108 11.67 6.43 -2.75
C ASP A 108 11.46 6.41 -4.28
N LEU A 109 11.15 7.55 -4.91
CA LEU A 109 10.91 7.63 -6.35
C LEU A 109 12.10 7.11 -7.18
N PRO A 110 13.36 7.51 -6.92
CA PRO A 110 14.51 6.99 -7.66
C PRO A 110 14.64 5.47 -7.53
N HIS A 111 14.41 4.91 -6.34
CA HIS A 111 14.46 3.47 -6.11
C HIS A 111 13.36 2.71 -6.86
N ALA A 112 12.15 3.28 -6.94
CA ALA A 112 11.08 2.73 -7.76
C ALA A 112 11.43 2.76 -9.26
N LEU A 113 12.01 3.86 -9.74
CA LEU A 113 12.48 3.98 -11.12
C LEU A 113 13.60 2.99 -11.43
N ASP A 114 14.55 2.78 -10.51
CA ASP A 114 15.61 1.77 -10.64
C ASP A 114 15.06 0.35 -10.67
N ALA A 115 14.01 0.07 -9.89
CA ALA A 115 13.33 -1.22 -9.92
C ALA A 115 12.58 -1.45 -11.24
N ILE A 116 11.91 -0.43 -11.79
CA ILE A 116 11.31 -0.51 -13.14
C ILE A 116 12.41 -0.76 -14.17
N ARG A 117 13.47 0.03 -14.13
CA ARG A 117 14.59 -0.05 -15.07
C ARG A 117 15.22 -1.44 -15.08
N TRP A 118 15.46 -2.04 -13.92
CA TRP A 118 16.02 -3.38 -13.81
C TRP A 118 15.16 -4.44 -14.53
N GLY A 119 13.83 -4.35 -14.40
CA GLY A 119 12.90 -5.22 -15.11
C GLY A 119 12.89 -4.96 -16.62
N THR A 120 12.83 -3.69 -17.03
CA THR A 120 12.77 -3.31 -18.45
C THR A 120 14.09 -3.57 -19.19
N ASP A 121 15.25 -3.38 -18.55
CA ASP A 121 16.56 -3.68 -19.12
C ASP A 121 16.67 -5.19 -19.43
N TYR A 122 16.09 -6.05 -18.58
CA TYR A 122 15.97 -7.47 -18.87
C TYR A 122 14.97 -7.77 -20.00
N PHE A 123 13.83 -7.10 -20.07
CA PHE A 123 12.90 -7.32 -21.19
C PHE A 123 13.49 -6.93 -22.55
N LEU A 124 14.28 -5.86 -22.62
CA LEU A 124 15.02 -5.50 -23.85
C LEU A 124 15.96 -6.63 -24.30
N LYS A 125 16.59 -7.33 -23.36
CA LYS A 125 17.39 -8.51 -23.64
C LYS A 125 16.55 -9.70 -24.10
N ALA A 126 15.45 -9.96 -23.40
CA ALA A 126 14.51 -11.05 -23.70
C ALA A 126 13.79 -10.90 -25.05
N THR A 127 13.84 -9.71 -25.66
CA THR A 127 13.29 -9.42 -26.99
C THR A 127 14.36 -9.03 -28.00
N SER A 128 15.65 -9.22 -27.68
CA SER A 128 16.77 -8.74 -28.51
C SER A 128 16.96 -9.50 -29.83
N VAL A 129 16.33 -10.68 -29.96
CA VAL A 129 16.41 -11.53 -31.14
C VAL A 129 15.13 -11.39 -31.95
N PRO A 130 15.17 -10.81 -33.17
CA PRO A 130 13.96 -10.59 -33.96
C PRO A 130 13.15 -11.87 -34.21
N GLY A 131 11.84 -11.81 -33.95
CA GLY A 131 10.93 -12.95 -34.13
C GLY A 131 10.92 -13.96 -32.98
N PHE A 132 11.73 -13.74 -31.94
CA PHE A 132 11.75 -14.51 -30.71
C PHE A 132 11.44 -13.61 -29.51
N VAL A 133 10.59 -14.09 -28.62
CA VAL A 133 10.41 -13.50 -27.29
C VAL A 133 10.74 -14.57 -26.27
N PHE A 134 11.82 -14.38 -25.54
CA PHE A 134 12.14 -15.23 -24.40
C PHE A 134 11.15 -14.92 -23.28
N VAL A 135 10.48 -15.96 -22.77
CA VAL A 135 9.39 -15.82 -21.80
C VAL A 135 9.69 -16.52 -20.47
N GLN A 136 10.74 -17.35 -20.42
CA GLN A 136 11.17 -17.99 -19.20
C GLN A 136 12.66 -18.32 -19.24
N VAL A 137 13.33 -18.27 -18.08
CA VAL A 137 14.67 -18.81 -17.88
C VAL A 137 14.69 -19.64 -16.61
N GLY A 138 15.04 -20.92 -16.73
CA GLY A 138 15.00 -21.90 -15.66
C GLY A 138 13.98 -23.02 -15.92
N ASP A 139 14.41 -24.26 -15.70
CA ASP A 139 13.51 -25.41 -15.60
C ASP A 139 12.80 -25.39 -14.24
N PRO A 140 11.47 -25.23 -14.19
CA PRO A 140 10.77 -25.05 -12.93
C PRO A 140 10.69 -26.33 -12.11
N TYR A 141 10.69 -27.51 -12.74
CA TYR A 141 10.65 -28.77 -11.99
C TYR A 141 11.99 -29.04 -11.33
N GLY A 142 13.09 -28.86 -12.06
CA GLY A 142 14.45 -28.93 -11.54
C GLY A 142 14.66 -27.94 -10.40
N ASP A 143 14.33 -26.66 -10.61
CA ASP A 143 14.43 -25.62 -9.59
C ASP A 143 13.58 -25.95 -8.34
N HIS A 144 12.35 -26.42 -8.52
CA HIS A 144 11.42 -26.70 -7.42
C HIS A 144 11.73 -27.99 -6.66
N MET A 145 12.55 -28.88 -7.22
CA MET A 145 13.12 -30.03 -6.49
C MET A 145 14.33 -29.65 -5.63
N CYS A 146 14.89 -28.46 -5.82
CA CYS A 146 16.06 -27.97 -5.10
C CYS A 146 15.71 -26.89 -4.06
N TRP A 147 16.47 -26.88 -2.97
CA TRP A 147 16.48 -25.81 -1.99
C TRP A 147 17.90 -25.28 -1.81
N GLU A 148 18.37 -24.57 -2.83
CA GLU A 148 19.72 -23.99 -2.93
C GLU A 148 19.67 -22.46 -2.97
N ARG A 149 20.81 -21.80 -2.80
CA ARG A 149 20.88 -20.33 -2.89
C ARG A 149 20.79 -19.90 -4.34
N PRO A 150 20.21 -18.73 -4.65
CA PRO A 150 20.28 -18.18 -6.01
C PRO A 150 21.72 -18.10 -6.54
N GLU A 151 22.67 -17.78 -5.67
CA GLU A 151 24.09 -17.65 -6.01
C GLU A 151 24.80 -19.00 -6.25
N ASP A 152 24.21 -20.12 -5.82
CA ASP A 152 24.77 -21.48 -5.90
C ASP A 152 23.98 -22.38 -6.85
N MET A 153 23.14 -21.84 -7.74
CA MET A 153 22.28 -22.70 -8.54
C MET A 153 23.05 -23.72 -9.39
N ASP A 154 22.75 -25.00 -9.17
CA ASP A 154 23.24 -26.12 -9.99
C ASP A 154 22.23 -26.56 -11.04
N THR A 155 20.99 -26.06 -10.93
CA THR A 155 19.87 -26.46 -11.78
C THR A 155 19.99 -25.93 -13.21
N PRO A 156 19.52 -26.68 -14.23
CA PRO A 156 19.49 -26.20 -15.61
C PRO A 156 18.73 -24.88 -15.75
N ARG A 157 19.40 -23.86 -16.29
CA ARG A 157 18.83 -22.53 -16.51
C ARG A 157 18.34 -22.33 -17.95
N THR A 158 17.62 -23.32 -18.46
CA THR A 158 17.14 -23.40 -19.85
C THR A 158 16.27 -22.18 -20.21
N PRO A 159 16.60 -21.44 -21.28
CA PRO A 159 15.73 -20.41 -21.83
C PRO A 159 14.57 -21.02 -22.63
N PHE A 160 13.35 -20.53 -22.40
CA PHE A 160 12.17 -20.85 -23.22
C PHE A 160 11.69 -19.60 -23.96
N ALA A 161 11.36 -19.76 -25.24
CA ALA A 161 10.92 -18.66 -26.09
C ALA A 161 9.65 -19.03 -26.87
N VAL A 162 8.87 -18.01 -27.21
CA VAL A 162 7.83 -18.10 -28.25
C VAL A 162 8.38 -17.50 -29.54
N SER A 163 8.14 -18.15 -30.69
CA SER A 163 8.72 -17.72 -31.97
C SER A 163 7.81 -18.02 -33.16
N LYS A 164 7.78 -17.12 -34.16
CA LYS A 164 7.31 -17.33 -35.55
C LYS A 164 8.01 -16.33 -36.48
N GLN A 165 8.23 -16.72 -37.75
CA GLN A 165 8.86 -15.86 -38.78
C GLN A 165 8.02 -14.60 -39.00
N PHE A 166 8.55 -13.41 -38.62
CA PHE A 166 8.47 -12.08 -39.26
C PHE A 166 8.60 -10.93 -38.22
N PRO A 167 9.31 -9.81 -38.54
CA PRO A 167 9.59 -8.70 -37.62
C PRO A 167 8.61 -7.50 -37.71
N GLY A 168 8.67 -6.63 -36.69
CA GLY A 168 8.08 -5.27 -36.65
C GLY A 168 7.75 -4.87 -35.21
N SER A 169 8.18 -3.68 -34.75
CA SER A 169 7.96 -3.08 -33.40
C SER A 169 7.55 -4.08 -32.30
N GLU A 170 8.56 -4.74 -31.74
CA GLU A 170 8.65 -6.20 -31.80
C GLU A 170 7.57 -6.96 -31.04
N VAL A 171 7.21 -6.61 -29.81
CA VAL A 171 6.40 -7.52 -28.96
C VAL A 171 4.90 -7.41 -29.19
N PHE A 172 4.34 -6.19 -29.30
CA PHE A 172 2.89 -6.02 -29.50
C PHE A 172 2.47 -6.48 -30.89
N ASP A 173 3.19 -6.06 -31.93
CA ASP A 173 2.90 -6.48 -33.30
C ASP A 173 3.13 -7.99 -33.47
N PHE A 174 4.14 -8.56 -32.82
CA PHE A 174 4.32 -10.01 -32.75
C PHE A 174 3.12 -10.68 -32.12
N ALA A 175 2.65 -10.22 -30.96
CA ALA A 175 1.51 -10.81 -30.25
C ALA A 175 0.20 -10.68 -31.06
N ASP A 176 -0.06 -9.52 -31.67
CA ASP A 176 -1.29 -9.29 -32.43
C ASP A 176 -1.33 -10.10 -33.74
N LYS A 177 -0.18 -10.31 -34.38
CA LYS A 177 -0.05 -11.15 -35.58
C LYS A 177 -0.05 -12.64 -35.25
N ASN A 178 0.50 -13.03 -34.10
CA ASN A 178 0.71 -14.43 -33.70
C ASN A 178 -0.17 -14.80 -32.49
N ARG A 179 -1.47 -14.69 -32.67
CA ARG A 179 -2.47 -14.92 -31.63
C ARG A 179 -2.52 -16.39 -31.19
N GLY A 180 -2.44 -16.62 -29.88
CA GLY A 180 -2.51 -17.93 -29.25
C GLY A 180 -2.14 -17.84 -27.78
N SER A 181 -2.51 -18.86 -26.99
CA SER A 181 -2.04 -18.93 -25.61
C SER A 181 -0.59 -19.37 -25.60
N TYR A 182 0.23 -18.79 -24.72
CA TYR A 182 1.60 -19.28 -24.54
C TYR A 182 1.62 -20.68 -23.91
N ASN A 183 0.55 -21.06 -23.19
CA ASN A 183 0.35 -22.44 -22.70
C ASN A 183 0.36 -23.45 -23.85
N ASP A 184 -0.19 -23.09 -25.01
CA ASP A 184 -0.32 -24.00 -26.15
C ASP A 184 1.06 -24.42 -26.70
N THR A 185 2.08 -23.58 -26.49
CA THR A 185 3.45 -23.83 -26.96
C THR A 185 4.35 -24.41 -25.87
N LEU A 186 4.19 -23.94 -24.63
CA LEU A 186 5.10 -24.30 -23.53
C LEU A 186 4.54 -25.39 -22.60
N GLY A 187 3.24 -25.67 -22.64
CA GLY A 187 2.61 -26.77 -21.92
C GLY A 187 2.98 -26.81 -20.43
N HIS A 188 3.47 -27.97 -20.00
CA HIS A 188 3.85 -28.22 -18.61
C HIS A 188 5.04 -27.36 -18.10
N TRP A 189 5.79 -26.66 -18.97
CA TRP A 189 6.89 -25.79 -18.54
C TRP A 189 6.41 -24.49 -17.88
N VAL A 190 5.16 -24.12 -18.11
CA VAL A 190 4.53 -22.91 -17.56
C VAL A 190 3.29 -23.23 -16.74
N CYS A 191 2.58 -24.31 -17.07
CA CYS A 191 1.49 -24.86 -16.26
C CYS A 191 2.00 -26.01 -15.38
N PRO A 192 1.70 -26.05 -14.07
CA PRO A 192 0.62 -25.36 -13.35
C PRO A 192 1.01 -23.99 -12.75
N PHE A 193 2.21 -23.47 -13.03
CA PHE A 193 2.77 -22.31 -12.32
C PHE A 193 2.06 -20.99 -12.69
N TYR A 194 2.00 -20.67 -13.98
CA TYR A 194 1.43 -19.44 -14.54
C TYR A 194 0.53 -19.72 -15.73
N CYS A 195 -0.39 -20.67 -15.62
CA CYS A 195 -1.32 -20.95 -16.70
C CYS A 195 -2.09 -19.71 -17.16
N ASP A 196 -2.09 -19.46 -18.47
CA ASP A 196 -3.02 -18.52 -19.11
C ASP A 196 -4.45 -19.09 -19.08
N PHE A 197 -5.26 -18.60 -18.14
CA PHE A 197 -6.68 -18.93 -18.07
C PHE A 197 -7.55 -17.91 -18.79
N SER A 198 -7.26 -16.60 -18.73
CA SER A 198 -8.13 -15.58 -19.38
C SER A 198 -8.06 -15.57 -20.92
N GLY A 199 -6.99 -16.08 -21.51
CA GLY A 199 -6.63 -15.88 -22.91
C GLY A 199 -5.75 -14.64 -23.09
N TYR A 200 -5.30 -14.38 -24.32
CA TYR A 200 -4.41 -13.26 -24.68
C TYR A 200 -5.15 -11.95 -25.01
N GLN A 201 -6.48 -11.97 -25.07
CA GLN A 201 -7.27 -10.86 -25.62
C GLN A 201 -7.19 -9.61 -24.74
N ASP A 202 -7.23 -9.78 -23.43
CA ASP A 202 -7.06 -8.69 -22.49
C ASP A 202 -5.62 -8.17 -22.47
N GLU A 203 -4.60 -8.99 -22.73
CA GLU A 203 -3.20 -8.57 -22.90
C GLU A 203 -3.04 -7.66 -24.11
N LEU A 204 -3.65 -8.00 -25.25
CA LEU A 204 -3.60 -7.14 -26.44
C LEU A 204 -4.28 -5.79 -26.17
N LEU A 205 -5.44 -5.79 -25.50
CA LEU A 205 -6.09 -4.55 -25.11
C LEU A 205 -5.29 -3.76 -24.07
N TRP A 206 -4.66 -4.43 -23.11
CA TRP A 206 -3.80 -3.85 -22.10
C TRP A 206 -2.54 -3.22 -22.71
N GLY A 207 -1.86 -3.95 -23.59
CA GLY A 207 -0.70 -3.47 -24.32
C GLY A 207 -1.03 -2.28 -25.21
N ALA A 208 -2.12 -2.35 -25.98
CA ALA A 208 -2.59 -1.23 -26.79
C ALA A 208 -2.94 0.00 -25.93
N ALA A 209 -3.59 -0.18 -24.78
CA ALA A 209 -3.91 0.93 -23.87
C ALA A 209 -2.64 1.64 -23.37
N TRP A 210 -1.61 0.89 -23.00
CA TRP A 210 -0.32 1.45 -22.57
C TRP A 210 0.47 2.08 -23.70
N LEU A 211 0.49 1.45 -24.87
CA LEU A 211 1.14 2.02 -26.06
C LEU A 211 0.47 3.32 -26.46
N PHE A 212 -0.86 3.39 -26.47
CA PHE A 212 -1.57 4.64 -26.66
C PHE A 212 -1.16 5.70 -25.62
N LYS A 213 -1.09 5.33 -24.34
CA LYS A 213 -0.65 6.25 -23.28
C LYS A 213 0.78 6.78 -23.50
N ALA A 214 1.67 5.95 -24.04
CA ALA A 214 3.08 6.26 -24.24
C ALA A 214 3.35 7.07 -25.51
N THR A 215 2.69 6.71 -26.62
CA THR A 215 2.98 7.25 -27.96
C THR A 215 1.97 8.29 -28.42
N ASN A 216 0.75 8.28 -27.86
CA ASN A 216 -0.40 9.04 -28.35
C ASN A 216 -0.80 8.71 -29.80
N GLU A 217 -0.41 7.53 -30.31
CA GLU A 217 -0.74 7.09 -31.66
C GLU A 217 -2.21 6.64 -31.76
N PRO A 218 -3.02 7.21 -32.69
CA PRO A 218 -4.44 6.88 -32.82
C PRO A 218 -4.72 5.41 -33.13
N TYR A 219 -3.78 4.70 -33.76
CA TYR A 219 -3.88 3.28 -34.06
C TYR A 219 -4.21 2.45 -32.81
N TYR A 220 -3.48 2.65 -31.72
CA TYR A 220 -3.66 1.89 -30.49
C TYR A 220 -4.98 2.22 -29.79
N TRP A 221 -5.41 3.48 -29.82
CA TRP A 221 -6.73 3.87 -29.32
C TRP A 221 -7.84 3.17 -30.10
N ASN A 222 -7.78 3.23 -31.44
CA ASN A 222 -8.75 2.56 -32.30
C ASN A 222 -8.74 1.05 -32.09
N TYR A 223 -7.56 0.45 -31.88
CA TYR A 223 -7.44 -0.96 -31.56
C TYR A 223 -8.21 -1.31 -30.28
N VAL A 224 -8.03 -0.53 -29.21
CA VAL A 224 -8.75 -0.72 -27.93
C VAL A 224 -10.25 -0.61 -28.13
N MET A 225 -10.70 0.45 -28.82
CA MET A 225 -12.13 0.71 -29.00
C MET A 225 -12.80 -0.37 -29.88
N THR A 226 -12.14 -0.81 -30.95
CA THR A 226 -12.66 -1.81 -31.89
C THR A 226 -12.66 -3.24 -31.31
N ASN A 227 -11.76 -3.56 -30.39
CA ASN A 227 -11.64 -4.91 -29.83
C ASN A 227 -12.26 -5.05 -28.44
N ARG A 228 -12.91 -4.01 -27.89
CA ARG A 228 -13.48 -4.03 -26.53
C ARG A 228 -14.36 -5.26 -26.25
N GLN A 229 -15.18 -5.68 -27.20
CA GLN A 229 -16.09 -6.83 -27.09
C GLN A 229 -15.40 -8.15 -26.75
N THR A 230 -14.06 -8.21 -26.88
CA THR A 230 -13.26 -9.36 -26.43
C THR A 230 -13.11 -9.41 -24.90
N LEU A 231 -13.22 -8.27 -24.21
CA LEU A 231 -13.30 -8.22 -22.75
C LEU A 231 -14.58 -8.90 -22.29
N LYS A 232 -14.43 -9.78 -21.30
CA LYS A 232 -15.54 -10.56 -20.78
C LYS A 232 -16.39 -9.71 -19.85
N SER A 233 -17.70 -9.69 -20.09
CA SER A 233 -18.68 -8.99 -19.24
C SER A 233 -19.33 -9.88 -18.18
N SER A 234 -19.09 -11.20 -18.22
CA SER A 234 -19.64 -12.18 -17.30
C SER A 234 -18.56 -13.08 -16.71
N THR A 235 -18.89 -13.74 -15.59
CA THR A 235 -18.02 -14.78 -15.02
C THR A 235 -18.03 -16.01 -15.91
N ILE A 236 -16.85 -16.51 -16.25
CA ILE A 236 -16.63 -17.70 -17.06
C ILE A 236 -15.65 -18.59 -16.32
N VAL A 237 -15.93 -19.89 -16.29
CA VAL A 237 -14.97 -20.91 -15.85
C VAL A 237 -14.31 -21.46 -17.11
N LYS A 238 -12.98 -21.31 -17.22
CA LYS A 238 -12.21 -21.93 -18.30
C LYS A 238 -11.57 -23.20 -17.77
N HIS A 239 -11.77 -24.27 -18.53
CA HIS A 239 -11.08 -25.54 -18.36
C HIS A 239 -9.98 -25.63 -19.41
N ILE A 240 -8.74 -25.87 -18.98
CA ILE A 240 -7.61 -26.12 -19.86
C ILE A 240 -7.12 -27.54 -19.61
N ASP A 241 -6.65 -28.20 -20.67
CA ASP A 241 -6.03 -29.51 -20.61
C ASP A 241 -4.59 -29.35 -21.13
N ILE A 242 -3.62 -29.61 -20.26
CA ILE A 242 -2.19 -29.50 -20.58
C ILE A 242 -1.60 -30.89 -20.37
N ASP A 243 -1.16 -31.52 -21.45
CA ASP A 243 -0.54 -32.84 -21.45
C ASP A 243 -1.38 -33.92 -20.72
N GLY A 244 -2.71 -33.83 -20.80
CA GLY A 244 -3.65 -34.76 -20.16
C GLY A 244 -4.04 -34.38 -18.73
N VAL A 245 -3.51 -33.29 -18.17
CA VAL A 245 -3.87 -32.75 -16.85
C VAL A 245 -4.84 -31.58 -17.00
N LYS A 246 -6.00 -31.69 -16.35
CA LYS A 246 -7.06 -30.68 -16.42
C LYS A 246 -6.93 -29.65 -15.31
N TYR A 247 -6.88 -28.39 -15.69
CA TYR A 247 -6.95 -27.24 -14.78
C TYR A 247 -8.21 -26.44 -15.03
N SER A 248 -8.71 -25.75 -14.01
CA SER A 248 -9.88 -24.90 -14.12
C SER A 248 -9.72 -23.64 -13.30
N ASN A 249 -10.04 -22.49 -13.89
CA ASN A 249 -10.09 -21.24 -13.15
C ASN A 249 -11.29 -20.40 -13.60
N ALA A 250 -11.85 -19.64 -12.67
CA ALA A 250 -12.93 -18.71 -12.92
C ALA A 250 -12.37 -17.30 -13.06
N TYR A 251 -12.81 -16.58 -14.08
CA TYR A 251 -12.53 -15.16 -14.23
C TYR A 251 -13.78 -14.39 -14.64
N SER A 252 -13.79 -13.09 -14.35
CA SER A 252 -14.94 -12.20 -14.48
C SER A 252 -14.47 -10.80 -14.91
N PHE A 253 -15.43 -9.94 -15.24
CA PHE A 253 -15.17 -8.52 -15.55
C PHE A 253 -14.46 -7.77 -14.41
N ALA A 254 -14.52 -8.29 -13.17
CA ALA A 254 -13.94 -7.72 -11.97
C ALA A 254 -12.57 -8.31 -11.59
N GLU A 255 -11.98 -9.16 -12.44
CA GLU A 255 -10.64 -9.70 -12.20
C GLU A 255 -9.53 -8.72 -12.61
N PHE A 256 -8.48 -8.72 -11.80
CA PHE A 256 -7.24 -8.03 -12.08
C PHE A 256 -6.06 -8.72 -11.41
N GLY A 257 -5.07 -9.11 -12.21
CA GLY A 257 -3.87 -9.81 -11.76
C GLY A 257 -2.94 -10.13 -12.93
N TRP A 258 -1.95 -11.00 -12.67
CA TRP A 258 -0.98 -11.40 -13.69
C TRP A 258 -1.61 -12.17 -14.86
N ASP A 259 -2.74 -12.86 -14.64
CA ASP A 259 -3.47 -13.59 -15.68
C ASP A 259 -4.47 -12.64 -16.36
N THR A 260 -5.44 -12.08 -15.62
CA THR A 260 -6.50 -11.24 -16.21
C THR A 260 -6.30 -9.74 -15.98
N LYS A 261 -6.51 -8.91 -17.01
CA LYS A 261 -6.36 -7.44 -17.00
C LYS A 261 -7.68 -6.68 -17.15
N THR A 262 -8.81 -7.38 -17.28
CA THR A 262 -10.13 -6.80 -17.61
C THR A 262 -10.51 -5.58 -16.77
N ALA A 263 -10.53 -5.69 -15.43
CA ALA A 263 -10.90 -4.54 -14.58
C ALA A 263 -9.87 -3.39 -14.69
N GLY A 264 -8.59 -3.72 -14.84
CA GLY A 264 -7.51 -2.75 -15.03
C GLY A 264 -7.65 -1.95 -16.32
N ILE A 265 -8.00 -2.60 -17.44
CA ILE A 265 -8.24 -1.96 -18.74
C ILE A 265 -9.42 -0.99 -18.64
N ASN A 266 -10.54 -1.43 -18.05
CA ASN A 266 -11.71 -0.59 -17.85
C ASN A 266 -11.40 0.66 -17.01
N VAL A 267 -10.65 0.50 -15.91
CA VAL A 267 -10.20 1.63 -15.08
C VAL A 267 -9.23 2.55 -15.84
N LEU A 268 -8.21 1.99 -16.50
CA LEU A 268 -7.19 2.75 -17.23
C LEU A 268 -7.80 3.56 -18.38
N ILE A 269 -8.63 2.93 -19.22
CA ILE A 269 -9.25 3.61 -20.37
C ILE A 269 -10.24 4.68 -19.92
N SER A 270 -10.95 4.45 -18.81
CA SER A 270 -11.85 5.46 -18.23
C SER A 270 -11.13 6.77 -17.90
N LYS A 271 -9.83 6.75 -17.58
CA LYS A 271 -9.02 7.97 -17.37
C LYS A 271 -9.09 8.93 -18.56
N PHE A 272 -9.03 8.40 -19.79
CA PHE A 272 -9.03 9.19 -21.02
C PHE A 272 -10.44 9.63 -21.43
N LEU A 273 -11.45 8.87 -21.03
CA LEU A 273 -12.85 9.09 -21.44
C LEU A 273 -13.61 10.02 -20.52
N LEU A 274 -13.35 9.99 -19.22
CA LEU A 274 -14.04 10.79 -18.21
C LEU A 274 -13.98 12.32 -18.44
N PRO A 275 -12.92 12.90 -19.05
CA PRO A 275 -12.91 14.32 -19.41
C PRO A 275 -13.83 14.70 -20.59
N SER A 276 -14.34 13.73 -21.36
CA SER A 276 -15.17 13.99 -22.55
C SER A 276 -16.66 14.20 -22.19
N ALA A 277 -17.36 15.04 -22.97
CA ALA A 277 -18.81 15.23 -22.87
C ALA A 277 -19.63 13.95 -23.14
N SER A 278 -19.03 12.93 -23.76
CA SER A 278 -19.63 11.61 -24.02
C SER A 278 -19.31 10.53 -22.96
N ALA A 279 -18.71 10.91 -21.82
CA ALA A 279 -18.29 9.98 -20.77
C ALA A 279 -19.43 9.06 -20.26
N SER A 280 -20.67 9.54 -20.26
CA SER A 280 -21.84 8.81 -19.76
C SER A 280 -22.31 7.64 -20.63
N SER A 281 -21.86 7.53 -21.88
CA SER A 281 -22.23 6.41 -22.77
C SER A 281 -21.14 5.37 -22.97
N SER A 282 -19.93 5.58 -22.43
CA SER A 282 -18.84 4.63 -22.63
C SER A 282 -19.04 3.34 -21.83
N PRO A 283 -19.05 2.18 -22.50
CA PRO A 283 -19.10 0.90 -21.82
C PRO A 283 -17.87 0.61 -20.93
N PHE A 284 -16.70 1.22 -21.19
CA PHE A 284 -15.53 1.10 -20.30
C PHE A 284 -15.77 1.75 -18.92
N ILE A 285 -16.43 2.90 -18.91
CA ILE A 285 -16.78 3.61 -17.65
C ILE A 285 -17.86 2.82 -16.90
N ALA A 286 -18.85 2.27 -17.61
CA ALA A 286 -19.86 1.41 -17.03
C ALA A 286 -19.26 0.16 -16.38
N ASP A 287 -18.29 -0.50 -17.04
CA ASP A 287 -17.63 -1.68 -16.46
C ASP A 287 -16.69 -1.34 -15.31
N ALA A 288 -16.01 -0.19 -15.36
CA ALA A 288 -15.22 0.30 -14.23
C ALA A 288 -16.12 0.56 -13.00
N ASP A 289 -17.30 1.14 -13.21
CA ASP A 289 -18.31 1.31 -12.16
C ASP A 289 -18.84 -0.02 -11.63
N ASN A 290 -19.15 -0.96 -12.52
CA ASN A 290 -19.59 -2.30 -12.13
C ASN A 290 -18.52 -2.99 -11.29
N PHE A 291 -17.23 -2.82 -11.63
CA PHE A 291 -16.12 -3.31 -10.84
C PHE A 291 -16.12 -2.70 -9.43
N ILE A 292 -16.32 -1.38 -9.28
CA ILE A 292 -16.45 -0.76 -7.95
C ILE A 292 -17.60 -1.40 -7.18
N CYS A 293 -18.75 -1.58 -7.82
CA CYS A 293 -19.91 -2.18 -7.19
C CYS A 293 -19.71 -3.66 -6.83
N SER A 294 -18.84 -4.39 -7.53
CA SER A 294 -18.56 -5.79 -7.24
C SER A 294 -17.62 -5.97 -6.04
N VAL A 295 -16.83 -4.96 -5.68
CA VAL A 295 -15.87 -5.05 -4.57
C VAL A 295 -16.32 -4.35 -3.28
N LEU A 296 -17.26 -3.41 -3.33
CA LEU A 296 -17.68 -2.66 -2.14
C LEU A 296 -18.41 -3.55 -1.11
N PRO A 297 -18.02 -3.52 0.18
CA PRO A 297 -18.59 -4.38 1.22
C PRO A 297 -20.11 -4.27 1.38
N GLU A 298 -20.63 -3.04 1.26
CA GLU A 298 -22.03 -2.67 1.41
C GLU A 298 -22.85 -2.79 0.11
N SER A 299 -22.21 -3.07 -1.03
CA SER A 299 -22.89 -3.11 -2.31
C SER A 299 -23.80 -4.33 -2.44
N PRO A 300 -25.03 -4.18 -2.97
CA PRO A 300 -25.94 -5.29 -3.22
C PRO A 300 -25.45 -6.22 -4.34
N THR A 301 -24.53 -5.76 -5.19
CA THR A 301 -23.98 -6.52 -6.33
C THR A 301 -22.55 -6.99 -6.10
N LYS A 302 -22.09 -7.01 -4.84
CA LYS A 302 -20.74 -7.48 -4.53
C LYS A 302 -20.53 -8.94 -4.96
N SER A 303 -19.36 -9.23 -5.53
CA SER A 303 -18.96 -10.56 -5.98
C SER A 303 -17.74 -11.10 -5.22
N VAL A 304 -17.26 -10.37 -4.22
CA VAL A 304 -16.15 -10.76 -3.32
C VAL A 304 -16.68 -11.02 -1.92
N SER A 305 -15.95 -11.85 -1.18
CA SER A 305 -16.20 -12.10 0.25
C SER A 305 -15.32 -11.18 1.10
N TYR A 306 -15.64 -11.08 2.38
CA TYR A 306 -14.80 -10.40 3.37
C TYR A 306 -14.65 -11.30 4.59
N SER A 307 -13.43 -11.41 5.12
CA SER A 307 -13.18 -12.10 6.39
C SER A 307 -13.86 -11.37 7.56
N PRO A 308 -14.06 -12.03 8.72
CA PRO A 308 -14.53 -11.37 9.94
C PRO A 308 -13.71 -10.11 10.31
N GLY A 309 -12.40 -10.14 10.08
CA GLY A 309 -11.47 -9.02 10.28
C GLY A 309 -11.52 -7.94 9.21
N GLY A 310 -12.30 -8.12 8.14
CA GLY A 310 -12.53 -7.12 7.09
C GLY A 310 -11.55 -7.16 5.92
N LEU A 311 -10.81 -8.27 5.74
CA LEU A 311 -9.97 -8.49 4.57
C LEU A 311 -10.83 -8.90 3.38
N LEU A 312 -10.65 -8.22 2.25
CA LEU A 312 -11.23 -8.60 0.96
C LEU A 312 -10.71 -9.99 0.59
N PHE A 313 -11.63 -10.90 0.32
CA PHE A 313 -11.32 -12.30 0.04
C PHE A 313 -11.83 -12.73 -1.33
N LYS A 314 -10.93 -13.27 -2.15
CA LYS A 314 -11.25 -13.98 -3.39
C LYS A 314 -10.61 -15.37 -3.36
N PRO A 315 -11.36 -16.43 -3.72
CA PRO A 315 -10.80 -17.77 -3.83
C PRO A 315 -9.60 -17.78 -4.81
N GLY A 316 -8.48 -18.34 -4.37
CA GLY A 316 -7.22 -18.37 -5.13
C GLY A 316 -6.03 -18.71 -4.24
N GLY A 317 -4.86 -18.94 -4.86
CA GLY A 317 -3.65 -19.38 -4.16
C GLY A 317 -2.99 -18.33 -3.23
N SER A 318 -3.20 -17.04 -3.51
CA SER A 318 -2.67 -15.92 -2.73
C SER A 318 -3.73 -14.82 -2.59
N ASN A 319 -4.37 -14.72 -1.42
CA ASN A 319 -5.49 -13.78 -1.25
C ASN A 319 -5.02 -12.32 -1.16
N LEU A 320 -3.87 -12.05 -0.52
CA LEU A 320 -3.35 -10.68 -0.43
C LEU A 320 -2.94 -10.11 -1.79
N GLN A 321 -2.58 -10.96 -2.76
CA GLN A 321 -2.40 -10.54 -4.16
C GLN A 321 -3.68 -9.87 -4.71
N HIS A 322 -4.85 -10.46 -4.50
CA HIS A 322 -6.12 -9.90 -4.94
C HIS A 322 -6.50 -8.65 -4.14
N ALA A 323 -6.43 -8.72 -2.81
CA ALA A 323 -6.79 -7.60 -1.94
C ALA A 323 -6.00 -6.34 -2.32
N THR A 324 -4.73 -6.51 -2.69
CA THR A 324 -3.85 -5.41 -3.05
C THR A 324 -4.08 -4.87 -4.45
N ALA A 325 -4.21 -5.75 -5.45
CA ALA A 325 -4.46 -5.35 -6.84
C ALA A 325 -5.77 -4.58 -7.00
N LEU A 326 -6.84 -5.07 -6.37
CA LEU A 326 -8.13 -4.41 -6.44
C LEU A 326 -8.13 -3.11 -5.61
N SER A 327 -7.41 -3.05 -4.49
CA SER A 327 -7.21 -1.80 -3.73
C SER A 327 -6.49 -0.73 -4.55
N PHE A 328 -5.49 -1.12 -5.36
CA PHE A 328 -4.84 -0.18 -6.27
C PHE A 328 -5.84 0.39 -7.29
N LEU A 329 -6.66 -0.45 -7.92
CA LEU A 329 -7.68 0.00 -8.88
C LEU A 329 -8.71 0.92 -8.23
N LEU A 330 -9.15 0.63 -7.00
CA LEU A 330 -10.03 1.52 -6.22
C LEU A 330 -9.43 2.92 -6.07
N VAL A 331 -8.14 3.01 -5.76
CA VAL A 331 -7.45 4.28 -5.55
C VAL A 331 -7.24 5.02 -6.88
N ALA A 332 -6.78 4.33 -7.92
CA ALA A 332 -6.60 4.90 -9.25
C ALA A 332 -7.94 5.46 -9.77
N TYR A 333 -9.01 4.66 -9.74
CA TYR A 333 -10.32 5.08 -10.22
C TYR A 333 -10.93 6.20 -9.36
N SER A 334 -10.72 6.19 -8.04
CA SER A 334 -11.15 7.30 -7.17
C SER A 334 -10.56 8.64 -7.60
N ARG A 335 -9.32 8.67 -8.10
CA ARG A 335 -8.68 9.90 -8.59
C ARG A 335 -9.34 10.37 -9.88
N TYR A 336 -9.61 9.45 -10.80
CA TYR A 336 -10.26 9.79 -12.07
C TYR A 336 -11.67 10.33 -11.83
N LEU A 337 -12.45 9.66 -10.97
CA LEU A 337 -13.77 10.12 -10.54
C LEU A 337 -13.72 11.49 -9.86
N ASN A 338 -12.74 11.72 -8.98
CA ASN A 338 -12.59 13.01 -8.30
C ASN A 338 -12.24 14.14 -9.28
N GLN A 339 -11.38 13.88 -10.28
CA GLN A 339 -11.07 14.85 -11.34
C GLN A 339 -12.31 15.16 -12.19
N ALA A 340 -13.11 14.13 -12.50
CA ALA A 340 -14.36 14.26 -13.24
C ALA A 340 -15.56 14.74 -12.39
N LYS A 341 -15.36 14.98 -11.09
CA LYS A 341 -16.41 15.34 -10.12
C LYS A 341 -17.61 14.36 -10.13
N ARG A 342 -17.31 13.07 -10.27
CA ARG A 342 -18.29 11.98 -10.41
C ARG A 342 -18.30 11.06 -9.19
N VAL A 343 -19.42 10.39 -8.97
CA VAL A 343 -19.61 9.29 -8.01
C VAL A 343 -20.16 8.06 -8.74
N VAL A 344 -19.99 6.88 -8.15
CA VAL A 344 -20.53 5.62 -8.69
C VAL A 344 -21.80 5.23 -7.94
N HIS A 345 -22.81 4.74 -8.66
CA HIS A 345 -24.07 4.28 -8.09
C HIS A 345 -24.17 2.76 -8.16
N CYS A 346 -24.20 2.11 -7.00
CA CYS A 346 -24.30 0.65 -6.84
C CYS A 346 -25.68 0.29 -6.28
N GLY A 347 -26.71 0.43 -7.11
CA GLY A 347 -28.10 0.34 -6.66
C GLY A 347 -28.44 1.49 -5.72
N ASN A 348 -28.78 1.18 -4.47
CA ASN A 348 -29.08 2.17 -3.41
C ASN A 348 -27.83 2.72 -2.71
N ILE A 349 -26.64 2.20 -3.01
CA ILE A 349 -25.37 2.67 -2.44
C ILE A 349 -24.72 3.70 -3.36
N VAL A 350 -24.26 4.82 -2.79
CA VAL A 350 -23.46 5.82 -3.50
C VAL A 350 -22.00 5.70 -3.08
N ALA A 351 -21.15 5.33 -4.02
CA ALA A 351 -19.73 5.14 -3.83
C ALA A 351 -18.96 6.40 -4.25
N SER A 352 -18.67 7.25 -3.26
CA SER A 352 -17.86 8.47 -3.47
C SER A 352 -16.36 8.13 -3.58
N PRO A 353 -15.54 8.97 -4.25
CA PRO A 353 -14.08 8.79 -4.27
C PRO A 353 -13.46 8.57 -2.88
N SER A 354 -13.94 9.30 -1.87
CA SER A 354 -13.48 9.14 -0.49
C SER A 354 -13.80 7.77 0.11
N ARG A 355 -14.92 7.14 -0.29
CA ARG A 355 -15.30 5.80 0.14
C ARG A 355 -14.40 4.74 -0.50
N LEU A 356 -14.09 4.86 -1.80
CA LEU A 356 -13.16 3.96 -2.49
C LEU A 356 -11.79 3.97 -1.80
N ILE A 357 -11.27 5.17 -1.48
CA ILE A 357 -10.04 5.32 -0.70
C ILE A 357 -10.14 4.67 0.68
N ALA A 358 -11.27 4.81 1.37
CA ALA A 358 -11.47 4.21 2.69
C ALA A 358 -11.46 2.68 2.66
N VAL A 359 -12.06 2.07 1.63
CA VAL A 359 -12.02 0.61 1.44
C VAL A 359 -10.61 0.15 1.11
N ALA A 360 -9.93 0.81 0.15
CA ALA A 360 -8.55 0.47 -0.17
C ALA A 360 -7.66 0.57 1.08
N ARG A 361 -7.76 1.67 1.84
CA ARG A 361 -7.02 1.86 3.09
C ARG A 361 -7.28 0.75 4.11
N SER A 362 -8.52 0.29 4.28
CA SER A 362 -8.78 -0.76 5.26
C SER A 362 -8.04 -2.06 4.91
N GLN A 363 -7.86 -2.36 3.62
CA GLN A 363 -7.06 -3.51 3.17
C GLN A 363 -5.57 -3.32 3.47
N VAL A 364 -5.04 -2.11 3.22
CA VAL A 364 -3.67 -1.76 3.61
C VAL A 364 -3.44 -1.91 5.10
N ASP A 365 -4.35 -1.32 5.88
CA ASP A 365 -4.24 -1.28 7.32
C ASP A 365 -4.28 -2.71 7.86
N TYR A 366 -5.15 -3.56 7.29
CA TYR A 366 -5.19 -4.99 7.59
C TYR A 366 -3.83 -5.66 7.33
N ILE A 367 -3.22 -5.45 6.16
CA ILE A 367 -1.88 -6.00 5.82
C ILE A 367 -0.80 -5.49 6.79
N LEU A 368 -0.88 -4.25 7.23
CA LEU A 368 0.15 -3.61 8.07
C LEU A 368 -0.07 -3.80 9.58
N GLY A 369 -1.10 -4.54 10.00
CA GLY A 369 -1.27 -4.96 11.40
C GLY A 369 -2.63 -4.68 12.04
N ASN A 370 -3.53 -3.98 11.34
CA ASN A 370 -4.90 -3.76 11.80
C ASN A 370 -5.81 -4.94 11.42
N ASN A 371 -5.47 -6.11 11.94
CA ASN A 371 -6.19 -7.36 11.75
C ASN A 371 -6.39 -8.09 13.10
N PRO A 372 -7.17 -9.18 13.15
CA PRO A 372 -7.41 -9.93 14.38
C PRO A 372 -6.12 -10.47 15.03
N MET A 373 -5.10 -10.83 14.23
CA MET A 373 -3.83 -11.39 14.72
C MET A 373 -2.83 -10.34 15.24
N LYS A 374 -3.14 -9.05 15.08
CA LYS A 374 -2.30 -7.90 15.46
C LYS A 374 -0.86 -8.04 14.95
N MET A 375 -0.70 -8.51 13.72
CA MET A 375 0.59 -8.70 13.07
C MET A 375 0.59 -8.13 11.66
N SER A 376 1.71 -7.58 11.21
CA SER A 376 1.85 -7.28 9.79
C SER A 376 1.98 -8.57 9.00
N TYR A 377 1.48 -8.57 7.77
CA TYR A 377 1.77 -9.56 6.73
C TYR A 377 2.87 -9.06 5.77
N MET A 378 3.51 -7.94 6.07
CA MET A 378 4.72 -7.44 5.39
C MET A 378 5.96 -7.75 6.24
N VAL A 379 6.89 -8.51 5.70
CA VAL A 379 8.14 -8.89 6.36
C VAL A 379 8.96 -7.66 6.71
N GLY A 380 9.42 -7.59 7.96
CA GLY A 380 10.19 -6.48 8.51
C GLY A 380 9.37 -5.26 8.90
N TYR A 381 8.03 -5.28 8.76
CA TYR A 381 7.17 -4.16 9.13
C TYR A 381 6.50 -4.36 10.51
N GLY A 382 6.58 -3.35 11.37
CA GLY A 382 6.02 -3.43 12.72
C GLY A 382 6.76 -4.39 13.64
N ALA A 383 6.19 -4.64 14.83
CA ALA A 383 6.83 -5.47 15.86
C ALA A 383 6.61 -6.98 15.67
N LYS A 384 5.59 -7.38 14.91
CA LYS A 384 5.23 -8.78 14.65
C LYS A 384 4.92 -8.94 13.16
N PHE A 385 5.70 -9.76 12.48
CA PHE A 385 5.62 -10.03 11.04
C PHE A 385 6.08 -11.48 10.74
N PRO A 386 5.83 -12.03 9.53
CA PRO A 386 6.25 -13.39 9.17
C PRO A 386 7.76 -13.56 9.17
N GLN A 387 8.26 -14.61 9.80
CA GLN A 387 9.68 -14.90 9.95
C GLN A 387 10.13 -16.13 9.17
N LYS A 388 9.19 -16.96 8.71
CA LYS A 388 9.45 -18.25 8.05
C LYS A 388 8.84 -18.27 6.66
N ILE A 389 9.04 -17.21 5.88
CA ILE A 389 8.53 -17.15 4.50
C ILE A 389 9.19 -18.21 3.62
N HIS A 390 8.41 -18.78 2.69
CA HIS A 390 8.88 -19.71 1.67
C HIS A 390 9.76 -18.98 0.65
N HIS A 391 11.06 -18.84 0.94
CA HIS A 391 11.99 -18.17 0.04
C HIS A 391 13.43 -18.68 0.21
N ARG A 392 14.02 -19.23 -0.86
CA ARG A 392 15.36 -19.84 -0.85
C ARG A 392 16.44 -18.89 -0.33
N GLY A 393 16.64 -17.75 -0.99
CA GLY A 393 17.63 -16.75 -0.56
C GLY A 393 17.42 -16.18 0.85
N SER A 394 16.19 -16.19 1.36
CA SER A 394 15.87 -15.69 2.71
C SER A 394 16.14 -16.75 3.77
N SER A 395 15.79 -18.00 3.48
CA SER A 395 15.89 -19.15 4.40
C SER A 395 17.30 -19.74 4.53
N LEU A 396 18.18 -19.50 3.56
CA LEU A 396 19.54 -20.02 3.53
C LEU A 396 20.56 -18.97 3.98
N PRO A 397 21.67 -19.34 4.64
CA PRO A 397 22.70 -18.39 5.04
C PRO A 397 23.34 -17.74 3.81
N SER A 398 23.54 -16.42 3.83
CA SER A 398 24.20 -15.71 2.72
C SER A 398 25.63 -16.21 2.47
N ILE A 399 26.17 -15.93 1.28
CA ILE A 399 27.58 -16.23 0.95
C ILE A 399 28.56 -15.60 1.95
N ASP A 400 28.23 -14.42 2.49
CA ASP A 400 29.08 -13.75 3.48
C ASP A 400 29.14 -14.53 4.80
N ASN A 401 28.04 -15.19 5.18
CA ASN A 401 27.94 -15.97 6.41
C ASN A 401 28.45 -17.41 6.25
N GLN A 402 28.20 -18.02 5.09
CA GLN A 402 28.65 -19.37 4.75
C GLN A 402 29.19 -19.38 3.32
N LYS A 403 30.52 -19.36 3.17
CA LYS A 403 31.17 -19.34 1.84
C LYS A 403 31.06 -20.65 1.06
N GLY A 404 30.87 -21.77 1.77
CA GLY A 404 30.72 -23.08 1.12
C GLY A 404 29.47 -23.10 0.26
N HIS A 405 29.60 -23.66 -0.93
CA HIS A 405 28.50 -23.88 -1.86
C HIS A 405 27.43 -24.78 -1.23
N ILE A 406 26.16 -24.42 -1.44
CA ILE A 406 24.99 -25.19 -1.00
C ILE A 406 24.36 -25.78 -2.25
N ASP A 407 24.61 -27.07 -2.48
CA ASP A 407 24.04 -27.80 -3.61
C ASP A 407 22.51 -27.89 -3.53
N CYS A 408 21.90 -28.36 -4.62
CA CYS A 408 20.45 -28.55 -4.80
C CYS A 408 19.71 -29.09 -3.56
N HIS A 409 20.29 -30.04 -2.81
CA HIS A 409 19.62 -30.63 -1.65
C HIS A 409 20.23 -30.22 -0.29
N GLY A 410 21.35 -29.51 -0.31
CA GLY A 410 22.09 -29.07 0.88
C GLY A 410 21.31 -28.11 1.77
N GLY A 411 20.32 -27.40 1.23
CA GLY A 411 19.45 -26.51 1.99
C GLY A 411 18.22 -27.15 2.63
N THR A 412 17.99 -28.46 2.45
CA THR A 412 16.79 -29.15 2.97
C THR A 412 16.58 -28.95 4.48
N THR A 413 17.67 -28.95 5.25
CA THR A 413 17.61 -28.73 6.71
C THR A 413 17.14 -27.33 7.09
N TYR A 414 17.43 -26.31 6.27
CA TYR A 414 16.95 -24.95 6.44
C TYR A 414 15.47 -24.82 6.07
N PHE A 415 15.05 -25.47 4.98
CA PHE A 415 13.64 -25.53 4.57
C PHE A 415 12.76 -26.10 5.69
N LEU A 416 13.16 -27.24 6.27
CA LEU A 416 12.41 -27.94 7.34
C LEU A 416 12.58 -27.30 8.72
N SER A 417 13.46 -26.32 8.88
CA SER A 417 13.75 -25.72 10.19
C SER A 417 12.55 -24.97 10.77
N ASN A 418 12.38 -24.99 12.08
CA ASN A 418 11.43 -24.12 12.77
C ASN A 418 12.01 -22.75 13.18
N ASN A 419 13.30 -22.52 12.90
CA ASN A 419 13.94 -21.22 13.17
C ASN A 419 13.45 -20.15 12.19
N PRO A 420 13.51 -18.85 12.52
CA PRO A 420 13.37 -17.76 11.56
C PRO A 420 14.34 -17.86 10.37
N ASN A 421 13.97 -17.25 9.25
CA ASN A 421 14.86 -17.07 8.10
C ASN A 421 16.10 -16.25 8.53
N PRO A 422 17.34 -16.69 8.23
CA PRO A 422 18.55 -15.95 8.59
C PRO A 422 18.65 -14.60 7.89
N ASN A 423 18.08 -14.46 6.68
CA ASN A 423 18.06 -13.20 5.96
C ASN A 423 16.63 -12.66 5.89
N VAL A 424 16.38 -11.48 6.46
CA VAL A 424 15.05 -10.86 6.46
C VAL A 424 14.77 -10.21 5.10
N LEU A 425 13.89 -10.82 4.31
CA LEU A 425 13.43 -10.27 3.02
C LEU A 425 12.45 -9.11 3.24
N THR A 426 13.00 -7.98 3.67
CA THR A 426 12.23 -6.81 4.08
C THR A 426 11.34 -6.30 2.95
N GLY A 427 10.06 -6.08 3.26
CA GLY A 427 9.06 -5.58 2.32
C GLY A 427 8.28 -6.66 1.57
N ALA A 428 8.66 -7.94 1.69
CA ALA A 428 7.88 -9.03 1.13
C ALA A 428 6.49 -9.07 1.78
N ILE A 429 5.45 -9.25 0.97
CA ILE A 429 4.08 -9.51 1.45
C ILE A 429 3.84 -11.00 1.24
N VAL A 430 3.33 -11.69 2.27
CA VAL A 430 2.99 -13.12 2.18
C VAL A 430 1.60 -13.30 1.56
N GLY A 431 1.22 -14.52 1.15
CA GLY A 431 -0.12 -14.79 0.61
C GLY A 431 -1.27 -14.44 1.56
N GLY A 432 -0.98 -14.45 2.87
CA GLY A 432 -1.83 -13.91 3.94
C GLY A 432 -2.74 -14.95 4.60
N PRO A 433 -3.68 -14.48 5.44
CA PRO A 433 -4.54 -15.36 6.20
C PRO A 433 -5.64 -15.98 5.34
N ASP A 434 -6.22 -17.04 5.86
CA ASP A 434 -7.46 -17.60 5.37
C ASP A 434 -8.68 -16.68 5.57
N ILE A 435 -9.83 -17.11 5.06
CA ILE A 435 -11.10 -16.37 5.19
C ILE A 435 -11.56 -16.20 6.64
N SER A 436 -11.01 -16.97 7.59
CA SER A 436 -11.28 -16.86 9.03
C SER A 436 -10.28 -15.97 9.77
N ASP A 437 -9.41 -15.27 9.05
CA ASP A 437 -8.31 -14.44 9.57
C ASP A 437 -7.20 -15.23 10.27
N SER A 438 -7.09 -16.54 10.02
CA SER A 438 -6.03 -17.39 10.55
C SER A 438 -4.83 -17.46 9.60
N TYR A 439 -3.62 -17.38 10.15
CA TYR A 439 -2.37 -17.44 9.39
C TYR A 439 -1.33 -18.28 10.12
N SER A 440 -0.67 -19.17 9.38
CA SER A 440 0.46 -19.97 9.85
C SER A 440 1.76 -19.45 9.25
N ASP A 441 2.71 -19.05 10.10
CA ASP A 441 4.05 -18.65 9.65
C ASP A 441 4.90 -19.91 9.43
N SER A 442 4.84 -20.52 8.25
CA SER A 442 5.57 -21.73 7.91
C SER A 442 6.14 -21.69 6.49
N ARG A 443 7.40 -22.14 6.32
CA ARG A 443 8.01 -22.24 4.99
C ARG A 443 7.34 -23.29 4.11
N SER A 444 6.77 -24.33 4.71
CA SER A 444 6.08 -25.39 3.98
C SER A 444 4.66 -24.99 3.57
N ASP A 445 4.12 -23.92 4.14
CA ASP A 445 2.79 -23.40 3.81
C ASP A 445 2.89 -22.43 2.62
N PHE A 446 3.15 -23.02 1.45
CA PHE A 446 3.25 -22.32 0.16
C PHE A 446 2.05 -22.59 -0.75
N VAL A 447 1.01 -23.26 -0.27
CA VAL A 447 -0.22 -23.52 -1.04
C VAL A 447 -1.39 -23.21 -0.13
N TRP A 448 -2.05 -22.07 -0.37
CA TRP A 448 -3.35 -21.83 0.24
C TRP A 448 -4.45 -22.24 -0.74
N GLY A 449 -5.14 -23.33 -0.44
CA GLY A 449 -6.31 -23.81 -1.16
C GLY A 449 -7.26 -24.54 -0.21
N PRO A 450 -8.57 -24.56 -0.46
CA PRO A 450 -9.58 -25.12 0.45
C PRO A 450 -9.41 -26.62 0.78
N ASP A 451 -8.57 -27.36 0.05
CA ASP A 451 -8.25 -28.78 0.31
C ASP A 451 -6.99 -29.01 1.16
N SER A 452 -6.29 -27.96 1.61
CA SER A 452 -5.06 -28.10 2.42
C SER A 452 -5.32 -28.40 3.91
N GLY A 453 -6.59 -28.33 4.34
CA GLY A 453 -6.99 -28.47 5.73
C GLY A 453 -7.40 -29.89 6.14
N GLN A 454 -6.55 -30.91 5.98
CA GLN A 454 -6.68 -32.21 6.67
C GLN A 454 -5.50 -33.15 6.35
N ASP A 455 -4.34 -33.00 6.98
CA ASP A 455 -3.57 -34.16 7.51
C ASP A 455 -2.32 -33.71 8.29
N SER A 456 -2.49 -33.50 9.60
CA SER A 456 -1.38 -33.33 10.54
C SER A 456 -0.93 -34.71 11.04
N GLY A 457 -0.02 -35.36 10.32
CA GLY A 457 0.58 -36.62 10.76
C GLY A 457 1.67 -37.13 9.82
N LEU A 458 2.77 -37.57 10.41
CA LEU A 458 3.90 -38.35 9.82
C LEU A 458 4.91 -37.53 8.99
N GLU A 459 5.93 -37.04 9.70
CA GLU A 459 7.21 -36.53 9.21
C GLU A 459 8.24 -37.69 9.15
N GLU A 460 8.61 -38.11 7.93
CA GLU A 460 9.92 -38.64 7.50
C GLU A 460 9.80 -39.35 6.13
N GLU A 461 8.62 -39.86 5.76
CA GLU A 461 8.40 -40.58 4.49
C GLU A 461 8.00 -39.68 3.30
N LYS A 462 7.70 -38.39 3.55
CA LYS A 462 7.12 -37.45 2.56
C LYS A 462 8.11 -36.88 1.52
N MET A 463 9.39 -37.23 1.58
CA MET A 463 10.36 -36.83 0.55
C MET A 463 10.46 -37.87 -0.59
N GLN A 464 10.14 -39.14 -0.34
CA GLN A 464 10.26 -40.23 -1.34
C GLN A 464 8.93 -40.64 -2.00
N GLN A 465 7.77 -40.28 -1.43
CA GLN A 465 6.45 -40.58 -1.99
C GLN A 465 5.56 -39.34 -2.20
N ARG A 466 6.11 -38.27 -2.80
CA ARG A 466 5.25 -37.16 -3.25
C ARG A 466 4.40 -37.63 -4.43
N LYS A 467 3.12 -37.93 -4.20
CA LYS A 467 2.08 -37.53 -5.16
C LYS A 467 2.22 -36.03 -5.30
N SER A 468 2.84 -35.63 -6.41
CA SER A 468 3.02 -34.28 -6.89
C SER A 468 1.78 -33.42 -6.64
N THR A 469 1.80 -32.60 -5.59
CA THR A 469 0.99 -31.39 -5.52
C THR A 469 1.58 -30.43 -6.54
N PHE A 470 1.16 -30.61 -7.79
CA PHE A 470 1.47 -29.75 -8.93
C PHE A 470 0.83 -28.38 -8.68
N GLY A 471 1.63 -27.36 -8.35
CA GLY A 471 1.13 -26.01 -8.11
C GLY A 471 2.23 -25.00 -7.78
N ARG A 472 1.93 -23.72 -8.04
CA ARG A 472 2.78 -22.56 -7.75
C ARG A 472 3.07 -22.41 -6.24
N PRO A 473 4.32 -22.17 -5.81
CA PRO A 473 4.59 -21.68 -4.47
C PRO A 473 4.00 -20.27 -4.27
N THR A 474 2.98 -20.14 -3.43
CA THR A 474 2.24 -18.90 -3.15
C THR A 474 2.93 -18.01 -2.10
N GLY A 475 4.22 -18.25 -1.87
CA GLY A 475 5.06 -17.48 -0.97
C GLY A 475 5.76 -16.32 -1.68
N THR A 476 5.37 -15.10 -1.32
CA THR A 476 6.05 -13.84 -1.70
C THR A 476 6.30 -13.75 -3.20
N ASP A 477 5.24 -14.01 -3.96
CA ASP A 477 5.37 -14.19 -5.38
C ASP A 477 5.46 -12.87 -6.12
N GLY A 478 5.88 -13.00 -7.36
CA GLY A 478 6.03 -11.92 -8.28
C GLY A 478 4.70 -11.38 -8.80
N SER A 479 3.62 -11.47 -8.04
CA SER A 479 2.34 -10.83 -8.32
C SER A 479 1.75 -10.06 -7.12
N ASP A 480 2.39 -10.20 -5.95
CA ASP A 480 2.22 -9.33 -4.78
C ASP A 480 2.73 -7.88 -5.02
N PHE A 481 3.20 -7.58 -6.24
CA PHE A 481 3.61 -6.25 -6.69
C PHE A 481 2.45 -5.27 -6.91
N SER A 482 1.23 -5.77 -6.85
CA SER A 482 0.02 -4.96 -7.03
C SER A 482 -0.25 -3.99 -5.86
N TYR A 483 0.53 -4.09 -4.77
CA TYR A 483 0.49 -3.20 -3.61
C TYR A 483 1.68 -2.25 -3.47
N ARG A 484 1.94 -1.34 -4.40
CA ARG A 484 3.17 -0.53 -4.25
C ARG A 484 3.02 0.97 -4.22
N MET A 485 1.81 1.52 -4.03
CA MET A 485 1.55 2.80 -3.34
C MET A 485 0.05 3.02 -3.13
N VAL A 486 -0.46 2.64 -1.96
CA VAL A 486 -1.67 3.29 -1.44
C VAL A 486 -1.25 4.00 -0.18
N VAL A 487 -0.62 5.17 -0.32
CA VAL A 487 -0.88 6.32 0.56
C VAL A 487 -0.46 7.59 -0.13
N GLU A 488 -1.45 8.46 -0.33
CA GLU A 488 -1.22 9.84 -0.71
C GLU A 488 -0.38 10.54 0.37
N SER A 489 0.67 11.27 -0.01
CA SER A 489 1.48 12.09 0.91
C SER A 489 0.64 13.07 1.72
N ARG A 490 -0.53 13.48 1.19
CA ARG A 490 -1.54 14.27 1.92
C ARG A 490 -2.06 13.55 3.16
N TYR A 491 -2.19 12.23 3.15
CA TYR A 491 -2.60 11.45 4.32
C TYR A 491 -1.46 11.21 5.30
N GLN A 492 -0.20 11.12 4.86
CA GLN A 492 0.94 11.24 5.77
C GLN A 492 0.92 12.60 6.47
N ARG A 493 0.72 13.70 5.72
CA ARG A 493 0.58 15.05 6.34
C ARG A 493 -0.61 15.14 7.29
N VAL A 494 -1.75 14.50 6.97
CA VAL A 494 -2.90 14.43 7.88
C VAL A 494 -2.62 13.53 9.09
N ALA A 495 -1.91 12.42 8.94
CA ALA A 495 -1.54 11.52 10.03
C ALA A 495 -0.48 12.14 10.96
N GLU A 496 0.56 12.76 10.39
CA GLU A 496 1.53 13.59 11.08
C GLU A 496 0.85 14.78 11.77
N GLY A 497 -0.07 15.46 11.08
CA GLY A 497 -0.89 16.52 11.62
C GLY A 497 -1.73 16.04 12.81
N LYS A 498 -2.39 14.89 12.70
CA LYS A 498 -3.15 14.26 13.79
C LYS A 498 -2.26 13.83 14.95
N SER A 499 -1.05 13.35 14.69
CA SER A 499 -0.07 12.97 15.72
C SER A 499 0.43 14.20 16.46
N ARG A 500 0.81 15.26 15.73
CA ARG A 500 1.18 16.57 16.30
C ARG A 500 0.04 17.17 17.13
N PHE A 501 -1.19 17.17 16.61
CA PHE A 501 -2.37 17.63 17.34
C PHE A 501 -2.63 16.82 18.61
N SER A 502 -2.42 15.50 18.56
CA SER A 502 -2.55 14.63 19.75
C SER A 502 -1.56 15.02 20.84
N LYS A 503 -0.30 15.33 20.48
CA LYS A 503 0.73 15.80 21.41
C LYS A 503 0.37 17.16 22.00
N LEU A 504 -0.14 18.09 21.18
CA LEU A 504 -0.56 19.42 21.64
C LEU A 504 -1.75 19.35 22.61
N ILE A 505 -2.78 18.56 22.29
CA ILE A 505 -3.93 18.33 23.18
C ILE A 505 -3.46 17.71 24.51
N PHE A 506 -2.50 16.79 24.46
CA PHE A 506 -1.93 16.16 25.66
C PHE A 506 -1.16 17.16 26.54
N VAL A 507 -0.28 17.98 25.94
CA VAL A 507 0.44 19.04 26.67
C VAL A 507 -0.53 20.03 27.30
N GLN A 508 -1.57 20.44 26.56
CA GLN A 508 -2.60 21.34 27.09
C GLN A 508 -3.38 20.68 28.24
N ALA A 509 -3.71 19.39 28.15
CA ALA A 509 -4.35 18.67 29.24
C ALA A 509 -3.50 18.67 30.52
N ILE A 510 -2.18 18.49 30.41
CA ILE A 510 -1.26 18.58 31.56
C ILE A 510 -1.28 19.98 32.18
N ILE A 511 -1.16 21.04 31.37
CA ILE A 511 -1.20 22.43 31.85
C ILE A 511 -2.52 22.71 32.57
N GLN A 512 -3.64 22.18 32.05
CA GLN A 512 -4.96 22.35 32.66
C GLN A 512 -5.12 21.56 33.96
N ILE A 513 -4.54 20.37 34.07
CA ILE A 513 -4.52 19.61 35.34
C ILE A 513 -3.75 20.40 36.40
N ILE A 514 -2.59 20.99 36.05
CA ILE A 514 -1.81 21.82 36.96
C ILE A 514 -2.61 23.06 37.40
N GLY A 515 -3.25 23.76 36.46
CA GLY A 515 -4.11 24.92 36.76
C GLY A 515 -5.32 24.56 37.63
N ALA A 516 -5.97 23.42 37.37
CA ALA A 516 -7.08 22.93 38.17
C ALA A 516 -6.64 22.57 39.60
N LEU A 517 -5.49 21.91 39.75
CA LEU A 517 -4.90 21.60 41.05
C LEU A 517 -4.57 22.88 41.83
N TYR A 518 -3.99 23.88 41.18
CA TYR A 518 -3.71 25.17 41.79
C TYR A 518 -5.00 25.88 42.27
N ALA A 519 -6.04 25.90 41.45
CA ALA A 519 -7.34 26.47 41.82
C ALA A 519 -7.96 25.73 43.01
N VAL A 520 -7.93 24.39 43.03
CA VAL A 520 -8.49 23.58 44.14
C VAL A 520 -7.69 23.76 45.43
N LEU A 521 -6.35 23.70 45.38
CA LEU A 521 -5.50 23.94 46.54
C LEU A 521 -5.75 25.32 47.15
N ARG A 522 -5.97 26.34 46.32
CA ARG A 522 -6.22 27.70 46.80
C ARG A 522 -7.57 27.87 47.50
N THR A 523 -8.62 27.21 47.01
CA THR A 523 -9.93 27.20 47.69
C THR A 523 -9.91 26.57 49.08
N SER A 524 -8.88 25.78 49.39
CA SER A 524 -8.67 25.21 50.72
C SER A 524 -7.97 26.15 51.70
N TRP A 525 -7.41 27.27 51.23
CA TRP A 525 -6.59 28.17 52.04
C TRP A 525 -7.15 29.59 52.19
N GLU A 526 -7.89 30.11 51.21
CA GLU A 526 -8.52 31.45 51.30
C GLU A 526 -9.96 31.43 50.75
N GLY A 527 -10.91 31.85 51.59
CA GLY A 527 -12.20 32.46 51.21
C GLY A 527 -12.92 31.97 49.94
N GLY A 528 -13.40 30.73 49.94
CA GLY A 528 -14.46 30.26 49.03
C GLY A 528 -14.06 30.06 47.54
N PRO A 529 -14.85 29.29 46.78
CA PRO A 529 -14.48 28.92 45.42
C PRO A 529 -14.55 30.08 44.43
N ASN A 530 -13.42 30.36 43.74
CA ASN A 530 -13.40 31.25 42.57
C ASN A 530 -14.21 30.61 41.43
N ARG A 531 -15.50 30.99 41.35
CA ARG A 531 -16.46 30.43 40.39
C ARG A 531 -16.02 30.62 38.94
N ILE A 532 -15.35 31.73 38.63
CA ILE A 532 -14.85 32.04 37.28
C ILE A 532 -13.72 31.08 36.90
N ALA A 533 -12.78 30.84 37.82
CA ALA A 533 -11.71 29.87 37.60
C ALA A 533 -12.28 28.46 37.36
N ILE A 534 -13.22 28.00 38.20
CA ILE A 534 -13.86 26.68 38.06
C ILE A 534 -14.62 26.54 36.73
N SER A 535 -15.39 27.55 36.35
CA SER A 535 -16.10 27.56 35.06
C SER A 535 -15.14 27.55 33.88
N SER A 536 -14.04 28.29 33.94
CA SER A 536 -13.02 28.29 32.88
C SER A 536 -12.34 26.92 32.72
N THR A 537 -12.03 26.23 33.83
CA THR A 537 -11.48 24.87 33.81
C THR A 537 -12.46 23.88 33.21
N ALA A 538 -13.75 23.97 33.54
CA ALA A 538 -14.79 23.09 32.98
C ALA A 538 -14.95 23.28 31.46
N VAL A 539 -14.98 24.53 30.98
CA VAL A 539 -15.01 24.83 29.54
C VAL A 539 -13.77 24.30 28.83
N CYS A 540 -12.59 24.42 29.45
CA CYS A 540 -11.36 23.91 28.87
C CYS A 540 -11.37 22.37 28.75
N LEU A 541 -11.84 21.65 29.77
CA LEU A 541 -11.99 20.19 29.72
C LEU A 541 -12.95 19.74 28.60
N ILE A 542 -14.12 20.38 28.50
CA ILE A 542 -15.10 20.08 27.43
C ILE A 542 -14.48 20.36 26.06
N SER A 543 -13.73 21.46 25.92
CA SER A 543 -13.06 21.80 24.66
C SER A 543 -12.00 20.77 24.26
N LEU A 544 -11.25 20.20 25.22
CA LEU A 544 -10.26 19.15 24.96
C LEU A 544 -10.91 17.87 24.43
N PHE A 545 -12.05 17.47 25.00
CA PHE A 545 -12.84 16.35 24.49
C PHE A 545 -13.34 16.60 23.06
N ILE A 546 -13.82 17.82 22.78
CA ILE A 546 -14.27 18.20 21.44
C ILE A 546 -13.09 18.23 20.46
N GLY A 547 -11.91 18.70 20.90
CA GLY A 547 -10.68 18.72 20.12
C GLY A 547 -10.21 17.32 19.77
N ASP A 548 -10.20 16.39 20.72
CA ASP A 548 -9.82 15.00 20.49
C ASP A 548 -10.83 14.29 19.58
N LEU A 549 -12.14 14.54 19.77
CA LEU A 549 -13.19 14.03 18.88
C LEU A 549 -13.03 14.58 17.45
N GLY A 550 -12.73 15.87 17.31
CA GLY A 550 -12.44 16.54 16.05
C GLY A 550 -11.22 15.95 15.34
N ARG A 551 -10.15 15.66 16.09
CA ARG A 551 -8.92 15.01 15.61
C ARG A 551 -9.18 13.57 15.15
N ARG A 552 -9.86 12.75 15.97
CA ARG A 552 -10.19 11.35 15.63
C ARG A 552 -11.07 11.28 14.38
N ARG A 553 -12.12 12.10 14.31
CA ARG A 553 -13.10 12.10 13.21
C ARG A 553 -12.74 13.00 12.02
N SER A 554 -11.58 13.64 12.01
CA SER A 554 -11.14 14.59 10.97
C SER A 554 -12.14 15.72 10.68
N ARG A 555 -12.82 16.25 11.72
CA ARG A 555 -13.84 17.30 11.57
C ARG A 555 -13.23 18.67 11.89
N THR A 556 -12.95 19.47 10.86
CA THR A 556 -12.34 20.80 10.98
C THR A 556 -13.16 21.78 11.82
N ASN A 557 -14.49 21.71 11.77
CA ASN A 557 -15.36 22.56 12.59
C ASN A 557 -15.19 22.29 14.10
N LEU A 558 -14.98 21.03 14.50
CA LEU A 558 -14.73 20.68 15.90
C LEU A 558 -13.34 21.15 16.35
N LEU A 559 -12.34 21.04 15.49
CA LEU A 559 -10.99 21.56 15.76
C LEU A 559 -10.98 23.08 15.90
N ARG A 560 -11.72 23.80 15.05
CA ARG A 560 -11.89 25.27 15.17
C ARG A 560 -12.60 25.66 16.46
N PHE A 561 -13.66 24.94 16.83
CA PHE A 561 -14.35 25.15 18.10
C PHE A 561 -13.42 24.94 19.28
N TYR A 562 -12.67 23.83 19.31
CA TYR A 562 -11.66 23.56 20.33
C TYR A 562 -10.62 24.67 20.43
N MET A 563 -10.04 25.11 19.30
CA MET A 563 -9.04 26.18 19.29
C MET A 563 -9.59 27.46 19.91
N VAL A 564 -10.79 27.90 19.52
CA VAL A 564 -11.39 29.14 20.03
C VAL A 564 -11.79 29.00 21.50
N ALA A 565 -12.55 27.96 21.85
CA ALA A 565 -13.07 27.77 23.20
C ALA A 565 -11.94 27.54 24.22
N SER A 566 -10.92 26.76 23.87
CA SER A 566 -9.81 26.46 24.76
C SER A 566 -8.88 27.66 24.95
N SER A 567 -8.68 28.50 23.92
CA SER A 567 -7.91 29.74 24.04
C SER A 567 -8.58 30.76 24.95
N ILE A 568 -9.89 30.98 24.77
CA ILE A 568 -10.66 31.89 25.63
C ILE A 568 -10.63 31.41 27.08
N ALA A 569 -10.86 30.10 27.30
CA ALA A 569 -10.83 29.52 28.64
C ALA A 569 -9.44 29.62 29.30
N LEU A 570 -8.37 29.41 28.53
CA LEU A 570 -6.99 29.54 29.01
C LEU A 570 -6.66 30.98 29.41
N ILE A 571 -7.03 31.97 28.60
CA ILE A 571 -6.82 33.40 28.92
C ILE A 571 -7.57 33.78 30.20
N VAL A 572 -8.83 33.34 30.35
CA VAL A 572 -9.61 33.60 31.57
C VAL A 572 -8.97 32.92 32.78
N SER A 573 -8.48 31.69 32.63
CA SER A 573 -7.80 30.96 33.71
C SER A 573 -6.50 31.65 34.14
N ILE A 574 -5.66 32.06 33.17
CA ILE A 574 -4.43 32.83 33.42
C ILE A 574 -4.77 34.17 34.07
N TYR A 575 -5.78 34.89 33.59
CA TYR A 575 -6.20 36.15 34.20
C TYR A 575 -6.64 35.95 35.66
N CYS A 576 -7.34 34.87 35.98
CA CYS A 576 -7.68 34.55 37.37
C CYS A 576 -6.42 34.30 38.21
N VAL A 577 -5.48 33.50 37.71
CA VAL A 577 -4.21 33.20 38.41
C VAL A 577 -3.37 34.47 38.59
N VAL A 578 -3.20 35.28 37.54
CA VAL A 578 -2.42 36.51 37.55
C VAL A 578 -3.08 37.55 38.43
N LYS A 579 -4.39 37.79 38.29
CA LYS A 579 -5.13 38.71 39.17
C LYS A 579 -4.91 38.33 40.62
N ASP A 580 -5.04 37.05 40.94
CA ASP A 580 -4.92 36.56 42.30
C ASP A 580 -3.45 36.50 42.80
N ASN A 581 -2.44 36.50 41.92
CA ASN A 581 -1.01 36.56 42.26
C ASN A 581 -0.49 38.01 42.34
N LEU A 582 -1.01 38.91 41.50
CA LEU A 582 -0.74 40.35 41.55
C LEU A 582 -1.32 40.98 42.80
N THR A 583 -2.49 40.54 43.28
CA THR A 583 -2.99 40.99 44.61
C THR A 583 -2.04 40.59 45.73
N LEU A 584 -1.33 39.46 45.60
CA LEU A 584 -0.36 39.02 46.61
C LEU A 584 0.96 39.81 46.53
N GLN A 585 1.47 40.10 45.34
CA GLN A 585 2.71 40.87 45.15
C GLN A 585 2.54 42.38 45.35
N VAL A 586 1.40 42.98 44.97
CA VAL A 586 1.12 44.41 45.21
C VAL A 586 0.92 44.72 46.70
N LEU A 587 0.55 43.72 47.50
CA LEU A 587 0.50 43.85 48.96
C LEU A 587 1.86 43.64 49.65
N GLN A 588 2.87 43.06 48.97
CA GLN A 588 4.18 42.76 49.55
C GLN A 588 5.33 43.64 49.07
N ASP A 589 5.24 44.31 47.91
CA ASP A 589 6.32 45.19 47.46
C ASP A 589 5.81 46.38 46.64
N LEU A 590 5.41 47.44 47.37
CA LEU A 590 5.04 48.75 46.81
C LEU A 590 6.25 49.59 46.34
N SER A 591 7.43 48.98 46.11
CA SER A 591 8.65 49.71 45.73
C SER A 591 9.31 49.33 44.40
N ASN A 592 8.90 48.25 43.70
CA ASN A 592 9.57 47.77 42.48
C ASN A 592 8.68 47.54 41.25
N TRP A 593 7.51 48.19 41.20
CA TRP A 593 6.54 48.09 40.09
C TRP A 593 7.11 48.45 38.70
N GLU A 594 8.06 49.38 38.64
CA GLU A 594 8.69 49.82 37.38
C GLU A 594 9.53 48.70 36.70
N ARG A 595 10.05 47.73 37.46
CA ARG A 595 10.99 46.72 36.92
C ARG A 595 10.31 45.50 36.28
N HIS A 596 9.14 45.09 36.77
CA HIS A 596 8.42 43.89 36.30
C HIS A 596 7.50 44.14 35.09
N LYS A 597 7.28 45.40 34.72
CA LYS A 597 6.47 45.79 33.56
C LYS A 597 7.07 45.29 32.24
N PHE A 598 8.40 45.26 32.16
CA PHE A 598 9.12 44.85 30.95
C PHE A 598 9.13 43.33 30.74
N GLU A 599 9.30 42.52 31.80
CA GLU A 599 9.29 41.05 31.71
C GLU A 599 7.90 40.50 31.33
N LEU A 600 6.82 41.10 31.85
CA LEU A 600 5.44 40.74 31.46
C LEU A 600 5.12 41.12 30.00
N LEU A 601 5.69 42.21 29.51
CA LEU A 601 5.59 42.61 28.09
C LEU A 601 6.39 41.68 27.18
N GLU A 602 7.56 41.19 27.60
CA GLU A 602 8.35 40.20 26.84
C GLU A 602 7.69 38.82 26.79
N ILE A 603 7.14 38.33 27.90
CA ILE A 603 6.45 37.03 27.95
C ILE A 603 5.16 37.07 27.12
N SER A 604 4.40 38.18 27.20
CA SER A 604 3.21 38.36 26.35
C SER A 604 3.58 38.53 24.88
N HIS A 605 4.68 39.21 24.56
CA HIS A 605 5.22 39.24 23.19
C HIS A 605 5.66 37.87 22.70
N ALA A 606 6.33 37.05 23.52
CA ALA A 606 6.78 35.71 23.13
C ALA A 606 5.60 34.76 22.89
N ILE A 607 4.55 34.82 23.73
CA ILE A 607 3.33 34.02 23.55
C ILE A 607 2.53 34.49 22.33
N LEU A 608 2.46 35.80 22.08
CA LEU A 608 1.83 36.35 20.88
C LEU A 608 2.64 36.07 19.61
N ASP A 609 3.98 36.03 19.68
CA ASP A 609 4.88 35.68 18.59
C ASP A 609 4.78 34.18 18.25
N GLU A 610 4.70 33.29 19.24
CA GLU A 610 4.44 31.86 19.01
C GLU A 610 3.03 31.60 18.46
N SER A 611 2.02 32.30 18.99
CA SER A 611 0.63 32.20 18.53
C SER A 611 0.45 32.76 17.12
N SER A 612 1.15 33.85 16.79
CA SER A 612 1.13 34.46 15.44
C SER A 612 1.96 33.66 14.43
N LYS A 613 3.08 33.04 14.82
CA LYS A 613 3.81 32.03 14.02
C LYS A 613 2.92 30.80 13.74
N SER A 614 2.16 30.35 14.74
CA SER A 614 1.17 29.27 14.60
C SER A 614 0.01 29.65 13.67
N LEU A 615 -0.43 30.92 13.72
CA LEU A 615 -1.44 31.49 12.82
C LEU A 615 -0.92 31.68 11.40
N LEU A 616 0.33 32.10 11.20
CA LEU A 616 1.00 32.23 9.91
C LEU A 616 1.26 30.86 9.28
N LEU A 617 1.69 29.86 10.05
CA LEU A 617 1.79 28.47 9.60
C LEU A 617 0.42 27.87 9.25
N ALA A 618 -0.60 28.12 10.07
CA ALA A 618 -1.97 27.72 9.75
C ALA A 618 -2.50 28.44 8.50
N ARG A 619 -2.17 29.72 8.28
CA ARG A 619 -2.54 30.48 7.07
C ARG A 619 -1.76 30.03 5.83
N TYR A 620 -0.50 29.64 5.97
CA TYR A 620 0.34 29.16 4.87
C TYR A 620 -0.06 27.73 4.46
N GLU A 621 -0.36 26.86 5.44
CA GLU A 621 -0.82 25.50 5.20
C GLU A 621 -2.30 25.44 4.73
N LEU A 622 -3.19 26.29 5.25
CA LEU A 622 -4.59 26.39 4.79
C LEU A 622 -4.75 27.26 3.53
N GLY A 623 -3.87 28.23 3.30
CA GLY A 623 -3.88 29.12 2.13
C GLY A 623 -3.50 28.39 0.83
N SER A 624 -2.70 27.33 0.91
CA SER A 624 -2.45 26.41 -0.23
C SER A 624 -3.70 25.65 -0.70
N SER A 625 -4.77 25.66 0.10
CA SER A 625 -6.09 25.11 -0.26
C SER A 625 -7.09 26.17 -0.71
N PHE A 626 -6.76 27.47 -0.68
CA PHE A 626 -7.73 28.56 -0.84
C PHE A 626 -7.56 29.41 -2.11
N HIS A 627 -6.41 29.37 -2.79
CA HIS A 627 -6.20 30.18 -4.00
C HIS A 627 -6.92 29.68 -5.28
N TYR A 628 -7.73 28.62 -5.19
CA TYR A 628 -8.55 28.13 -6.32
C TYR A 628 -10.06 28.08 -6.06
N GLN A 629 -10.56 28.59 -4.93
CA GLN A 629 -12.01 28.60 -4.64
C GLN A 629 -12.62 29.97 -4.31
N LEU A 630 -11.84 31.06 -4.29
CA LEU A 630 -12.39 32.41 -4.09
C LEU A 630 -12.56 33.25 -5.36
N ASN A 631 -12.37 32.66 -6.56
CA ASN A 631 -12.64 33.33 -7.85
C ASN A 631 -13.97 32.91 -8.51
N LEU A 632 -14.91 32.33 -7.77
CA LEU A 632 -16.18 31.84 -8.33
C LEU A 632 -17.45 32.40 -7.70
N ILE A 633 -17.33 33.32 -6.73
CA ILE A 633 -18.47 34.06 -6.19
C ILE A 633 -17.95 35.46 -5.86
N MET A 634 -18.03 36.39 -6.83
CA MET A 634 -18.25 37.84 -6.70
C MET A 634 -17.78 38.56 -7.98
N LEU A 635 -18.77 39.05 -8.75
CA LEU A 635 -18.72 40.22 -9.66
C LEU A 635 -18.03 40.10 -11.04
N GLN A 636 -18.83 40.14 -12.12
CA GLN A 636 -18.54 40.99 -13.30
C GLN A 636 -19.04 42.43 -13.00
N PRO A 637 -18.61 43.53 -13.69
CA PRO A 637 -18.02 43.65 -15.04
C PRO A 637 -16.84 44.66 -15.20
N MET A 638 -16.40 44.83 -16.47
CA MET A 638 -15.65 45.95 -17.11
C MET A 638 -14.12 45.88 -17.37
N HIS A 639 -13.82 45.86 -18.68
CA HIS A 639 -12.78 46.57 -19.47
C HIS A 639 -11.28 46.18 -19.47
N VAL A 640 -10.86 45.70 -20.66
CA VAL A 640 -9.73 46.15 -21.53
C VAL A 640 -8.33 45.51 -21.40
N VAL A 641 -8.02 44.69 -22.42
CA VAL A 641 -6.83 44.63 -23.31
C VAL A 641 -5.43 44.73 -22.68
N VAL A 642 -4.56 43.72 -22.92
CA VAL A 642 -3.28 43.80 -23.69
C VAL A 642 -2.49 42.46 -23.58
N SER A 643 -2.33 41.84 -24.76
CA SER A 643 -1.24 41.00 -25.34
C SER A 643 -0.60 39.78 -24.63
N ASP A 644 -0.75 38.64 -25.31
CA ASP A 644 0.30 37.70 -25.80
C ASP A 644 1.69 37.69 -25.14
N LEU A 645 2.05 36.55 -24.53
CA LEU A 645 3.25 35.72 -24.78
C LEU A 645 3.15 34.36 -24.08
#